data_AF-A0A6A6W351-F1
#
_entry.id   AF-A0A6A6W351-F1
#
_cell.length_a   1.000
_cell.length_b   1.000
_cell.length_c   1.000
_cell.angle_alpha   90.00
_cell.angle_beta   90.00
_cell.angle_gamma   90.00
#
_symmetry.space_group_name_H-M   'P 1'
#
loop_
_entity.id
_entity.type
_entity.pdbx_description
1 polymer ?
#
loop_
_entity_poly.entity_id
_entity_poly.type
_entity_poly.pdbx_seq_one_letter_code
_entity_poly.pdbx_strand_id
1 'polypeptide(L)'
;MPPRLLHSSFVAQCEEKLQEELLAARRSEELQGQKLIRQDRKRVIEEFEAYKDEKAASIISGPAQDIDKFSFRPYIIHKHYYPCTKPLSELTSIGIKSLKAEDHNEGRVLLGRIACDPTFTGSNLITVIEDSAGDAHHFMLMHQDISIEANQYLRRWDYVAIKHPYYEISCGQLPMIRIDHVSDLLLLPPKHSSIPQGLRKPVRDDADTWKMIGNEAMKDRDYAGAIRAYTNGLSFRRSSFLPTTLDLHRNRAQAYLSAGYYENALRDCFSVLGHSAVDEKALFRSAKAYLVLGQYMKSRAQLETLLTSYPTNESARHFLSVVLTHLRESSGIYDFAYLFANPSYCPAQYHSAVTGRPVEGAGRGLIAVQAFAPGGLILLDNPIATSSPSAASAGHVLMDLQSRTWTESDGPPLFISIVQTLRKNPCLATKFLNLYAGSYAPACAPTHRVDGHPVLDTFLIHNIVLKNGGTPSGEHFIDPDAQTAKGLIVGVWPQASYANHACAPNATVSFVGNAIMLRAIRDIAPGEQITISYCVLDPDVSVRRERLAKTWGFKCICELCMRESAVCEDVLEMRTAVLDRYEHAETKGRLNMEDVKTSIHELEDTYPRERQTTYPRLAPAFLARTLMHEAASHPTSPSSTMLMTFAALSVLRNFGWGIDFPPPETPASSPPLDFGFPSPPSSPPTTFPTLDRTHAIVPFGCARSIVIAFVHAGNALVSEGKSAWGFMLHGWAREVFGHVTSEPGRFEVEFGGHAEEEDSDEGL
;
A
#
# COMPACT_ATOMS: atom_id res chain seq x y z
N MET A 1 13.60 3.96 -30.29
CA MET A 1 13.35 5.37 -29.95
C MET A 1 13.75 5.59 -28.50
N PRO A 2 14.40 6.69 -28.12
CA PRO A 2 14.85 6.86 -26.74
C PRO A 2 13.66 7.08 -25.80
N PRO A 3 13.67 6.52 -24.57
CA PRO A 3 12.57 6.59 -23.60
C PRO A 3 12.08 8.01 -23.26
N ARG A 4 12.95 9.02 -23.44
CA ARG A 4 12.65 10.43 -23.12
C ARG A 4 11.58 11.08 -24.01
N LEU A 5 11.36 10.60 -25.23
CA LEU A 5 10.38 11.20 -26.17
C LEU A 5 8.94 10.67 -25.99
N LEU A 6 8.76 9.46 -25.43
CA LEU A 6 7.43 8.92 -25.12
C LEU A 6 6.86 9.53 -23.83
N HIS A 7 7.73 9.82 -22.86
CA HIS A 7 7.36 10.40 -21.57
C HIS A 7 6.83 11.84 -21.69
N SER A 8 7.30 12.63 -22.67
CA SER A 8 6.81 14.00 -22.89
C SER A 8 5.38 14.03 -23.45
N SER A 9 4.99 13.05 -24.26
CA SER A 9 3.62 12.96 -24.80
C SER A 9 2.61 12.51 -23.74
N PHE A 10 2.98 11.55 -22.88
CA PHE A 10 2.12 11.09 -21.79
C PHE A 10 1.89 12.17 -20.72
N VAL A 11 2.95 12.87 -20.31
CA VAL A 11 2.85 14.02 -19.38
C VAL A 11 1.92 15.09 -19.95
N ALA A 12 2.08 15.44 -21.23
CA ALA A 12 1.22 16.42 -21.89
C ALA A 12 -0.26 15.97 -21.92
N GLN A 13 -0.52 14.68 -22.17
CA GLN A 13 -1.88 14.11 -22.09
C GLN A 13 -2.45 14.20 -20.66
N CYS A 14 -1.66 13.92 -19.63
CA CYS A 14 -2.09 14.05 -18.23
C CYS A 14 -2.40 15.50 -17.86
N GLU A 15 -1.53 16.44 -18.26
CA GLU A 15 -1.73 17.87 -18.04
C GLU A 15 -2.96 18.39 -18.79
N GLU A 16 -3.15 18.01 -20.05
CA GLU A 16 -4.33 18.37 -20.84
C GLU A 16 -5.60 17.88 -20.15
N LYS A 17 -5.65 16.60 -19.75
CA LYS A 17 -6.80 16.03 -19.06
C LYS A 17 -7.06 16.71 -17.72
N LEU A 18 -6.03 16.98 -16.92
CA LEU A 18 -6.18 17.72 -15.67
C LEU A 18 -6.77 19.12 -15.92
N GLN A 19 -6.36 19.82 -16.99
CA GLN A 19 -6.94 21.11 -17.35
C GLN A 19 -8.40 20.99 -17.80
N GLU A 20 -8.77 19.93 -18.54
CA GLU A 20 -10.17 19.67 -18.91
C GLU A 20 -11.05 19.51 -17.67
N GLU A 21 -10.61 18.71 -16.69
CA GLU A 21 -11.36 18.49 -15.45
C GLU A 21 -11.44 19.77 -14.60
N LEU A 22 -10.37 20.55 -14.51
CA LEU A 22 -10.38 21.86 -13.84
C LEU A 22 -11.29 22.88 -14.53
N LEU A 23 -11.44 22.82 -15.85
CA LEU A 23 -12.39 23.66 -16.59
C LEU A 23 -13.83 23.16 -16.42
N ALA A 24 -14.05 21.85 -16.39
CA ALA A 24 -15.35 21.26 -16.11
C ALA A 24 -15.84 21.67 -14.69
N ALA A 25 -14.98 21.50 -13.68
CA ALA A 25 -15.28 21.90 -12.30
C ALA A 25 -15.65 23.39 -12.18
N ARG A 26 -14.88 24.28 -12.83
CA ARG A 26 -15.18 25.72 -12.85
C ARG A 26 -16.53 26.04 -13.49
N ARG A 27 -16.87 25.41 -14.61
CA ARG A 27 -18.18 25.59 -15.25
C ARG A 27 -19.33 25.11 -14.36
N SER A 28 -19.12 24.05 -13.57
CA SER A 28 -20.13 23.59 -12.61
C SER A 28 -20.33 24.59 -11.48
N GLU A 29 -19.24 25.15 -10.95
CA GLU A 29 -19.27 26.23 -9.94
C GLU A 29 -20.05 27.47 -10.43
N GLU A 30 -19.96 27.84 -11.72
CA GLU A 30 -20.74 28.94 -12.30
C GLU A 30 -22.25 28.67 -12.31
N LEU A 31 -22.67 27.41 -12.27
CA LEU A 31 -24.08 27.01 -12.23
C LEU A 31 -24.61 26.88 -10.79
N GLN A 32 -23.80 27.18 -9.78
CA GLN A 32 -24.17 27.00 -8.37
C GLN A 32 -25.55 27.58 -8.03
N GLY A 33 -26.36 26.79 -7.34
CA GLY A 33 -27.69 27.19 -6.89
C GLY A 33 -28.77 27.17 -7.97
N GLN A 34 -28.41 26.93 -9.24
CA GLN A 34 -29.40 26.72 -10.29
C GLN A 34 -30.20 25.44 -10.01
N LYS A 35 -31.49 25.49 -10.34
CA LYS A 35 -32.38 24.33 -10.18
C LYS A 35 -32.08 23.28 -11.22
N LEU A 36 -32.24 22.02 -10.83
CA LEU A 36 -32.16 20.87 -11.70
C LEU A 36 -32.94 21.06 -13.02
N ILE A 37 -32.32 20.74 -14.15
CA ILE A 37 -32.98 20.74 -15.45
C ILE A 37 -34.02 19.62 -15.44
N ARG A 38 -35.30 19.99 -15.59
CA ARG A 38 -36.39 19.02 -15.56
C ARG A 38 -36.33 18.13 -16.79
N GLN A 39 -36.09 16.85 -16.58
CA GLN A 39 -36.19 15.82 -17.60
C GLN A 39 -37.35 14.87 -17.27
N ASP A 40 -38.05 14.42 -18.31
CA ASP A 40 -39.07 13.39 -18.15
C ASP A 40 -38.41 12.05 -17.81
N ARG A 41 -39.06 11.25 -16.94
CA ARG A 41 -38.54 9.95 -16.51
C ARG A 41 -38.17 9.05 -17.70
N LYS A 42 -39.00 9.00 -18.74
CA LYS A 42 -38.75 8.18 -19.92
C LYS A 42 -37.50 8.65 -20.64
N ARG A 43 -37.35 9.97 -20.79
CA ARG A 43 -36.19 10.60 -21.42
C ARG A 43 -34.89 10.31 -20.67
N VAL A 44 -34.87 10.40 -19.34
CA VAL A 44 -33.67 10.07 -18.53
C VAL A 44 -33.25 8.62 -18.75
N ILE A 45 -34.20 7.69 -18.77
CA ILE A 45 -33.92 6.27 -19.01
C ILE A 45 -33.42 6.05 -20.45
N GLU A 46 -34.05 6.68 -21.45
CA GLU A 46 -33.63 6.58 -22.84
C GLU A 46 -32.23 7.17 -23.07
N GLU A 47 -31.92 8.31 -22.46
CA GLU A 47 -30.57 8.91 -22.48
C GLU A 47 -29.53 7.98 -21.85
N PHE A 48 -29.85 7.36 -20.70
CA PHE A 48 -28.95 6.40 -20.05
C PHE A 48 -28.73 5.11 -20.86
N GLU A 49 -29.79 4.50 -21.39
CA GLU A 49 -29.67 3.28 -22.18
C GLU A 49 -28.96 3.55 -23.51
N ALA A 50 -29.23 4.69 -24.17
CA ALA A 50 -28.48 5.09 -25.36
C ALA A 50 -27.00 5.31 -25.05
N TYR A 51 -26.68 5.96 -23.93
CA TYR A 51 -25.30 6.13 -23.47
C TYR A 51 -24.61 4.79 -23.19
N LYS A 52 -25.33 3.86 -22.54
CA LYS A 52 -24.84 2.50 -22.27
C LYS A 52 -24.58 1.74 -23.56
N ASP A 53 -25.47 1.82 -24.53
CA ASP A 53 -25.37 1.12 -25.81
C ASP A 53 -24.28 1.71 -26.70
N GLU A 54 -24.11 3.04 -26.73
CA GLU A 54 -22.99 3.71 -27.41
C GLU A 54 -21.64 3.23 -26.85
N LYS A 55 -21.52 3.18 -25.52
CA LYS A 55 -20.32 2.68 -24.85
C LYS A 55 -20.12 1.18 -25.06
N ALA A 56 -21.17 0.37 -24.99
CA ALA A 56 -21.10 -1.07 -25.25
C ALA A 56 -20.71 -1.37 -26.71
N ALA A 57 -21.26 -0.63 -27.68
CA ALA A 57 -20.92 -0.74 -29.09
C ALA A 57 -19.47 -0.31 -29.38
N SER A 58 -18.93 0.66 -28.62
CA SER A 58 -17.51 1.05 -28.68
C SER A 58 -16.54 0.00 -28.12
N ILE A 59 -17.03 -0.96 -27.32
CA ILE A 59 -16.22 -2.06 -26.76
C ILE A 59 -16.19 -3.27 -27.71
N ILE A 60 -17.24 -3.48 -28.51
CA ILE A 60 -17.38 -4.62 -29.43
C ILE A 60 -16.60 -4.40 -30.75
N SER A 61 -16.24 -3.15 -31.09
CA SER A 61 -15.61 -2.78 -32.36
C SER A 61 -14.07 -2.61 -32.35
N GLY A 62 -13.38 -3.02 -31.28
CA GLY A 62 -11.95 -2.70 -31.05
C GLY A 62 -11.79 -1.61 -29.98
N PRO A 63 -10.58 -1.12 -29.66
CA PRO A 63 -10.38 -0.23 -28.53
C PRO A 63 -11.20 1.05 -28.69
N ALA A 64 -11.91 1.44 -27.63
CA ALA A 64 -12.98 2.42 -27.65
C ALA A 64 -12.53 3.82 -28.10
N GLN A 65 -13.32 4.48 -28.95
CA GLN A 65 -13.03 5.82 -29.47
C GLN A 65 -13.04 6.96 -28.43
N ASP A 66 -13.49 6.73 -27.19
CA ASP A 66 -13.28 7.68 -26.08
C ASP A 66 -12.07 7.32 -25.20
N ILE A 67 -11.53 6.11 -25.33
CA ILE A 67 -10.21 5.71 -24.82
C ILE A 67 -9.10 6.18 -25.80
N ASP A 68 -9.46 6.65 -27.01
CA ASP A 68 -8.49 7.13 -28.00
C ASP A 68 -7.92 8.54 -27.73
N LYS A 69 -8.55 9.38 -26.88
CA LYS A 69 -7.97 10.72 -26.58
C LYS A 69 -6.76 10.62 -25.65
N PHE A 70 -6.82 9.76 -24.64
CA PHE A 70 -5.79 9.64 -23.62
C PHE A 70 -5.39 8.17 -23.45
N SER A 71 -4.09 7.92 -23.41
CA SER A 71 -3.51 6.58 -23.24
C SER A 71 -3.69 5.95 -21.85
N PHE A 72 -4.53 6.54 -20.98
CA PHE A 72 -4.72 6.13 -19.59
C PHE A 72 -6.17 6.32 -19.10
N ARG A 73 -6.49 5.68 -17.96
CA ARG A 73 -7.73 5.79 -17.20
C ARG A 73 -7.57 6.78 -16.03
N PRO A 74 -8.30 7.90 -16.01
CA PRO A 74 -8.23 8.86 -14.91
C PRO A 74 -9.07 8.43 -13.69
N TYR A 75 -8.54 8.67 -12.49
CA TYR A 75 -9.26 8.67 -11.21
C TYR A 75 -9.23 10.09 -10.67
N ILE A 76 -10.40 10.70 -10.51
CA ILE A 76 -10.50 12.11 -10.17
C ILE A 76 -10.85 12.23 -8.69
N ILE A 77 -9.94 12.85 -7.93
CA ILE A 77 -10.21 13.34 -6.58
C ILE A 77 -10.71 14.78 -6.72
N HIS A 78 -12.02 14.94 -6.52
CA HIS A 78 -12.68 16.23 -6.58
C HIS A 78 -12.33 17.11 -5.37
N LYS A 79 -12.72 18.38 -5.46
CA LYS A 79 -12.65 19.33 -4.35
C LYS A 79 -13.26 18.73 -3.09
N HIS A 80 -12.54 18.86 -1.98
CA HIS A 80 -12.92 18.20 -0.75
C HIS A 80 -14.22 18.75 -0.15
N TYR A 81 -15.06 17.83 0.31
CA TYR A 81 -16.20 18.08 1.19
C TYR A 81 -16.26 16.96 2.24
N TYR A 82 -17.12 17.10 3.26
CA TYR A 82 -17.19 16.11 4.32
C TYR A 82 -18.32 15.08 4.11
N PRO A 83 -18.10 13.81 4.52
CA PRO A 83 -19.15 12.80 4.52
C PRO A 83 -20.24 13.12 5.55
N CYS A 84 -21.40 12.49 5.40
CA CYS A 84 -22.46 12.60 6.38
C CYS A 84 -22.10 11.89 7.69
N THR A 85 -22.08 12.64 8.79
CA THR A 85 -21.79 12.13 10.14
C THR A 85 -23.05 11.84 10.97
N LYS A 86 -24.24 11.98 10.38
CA LYS A 86 -25.54 11.80 11.03
C LYS A 86 -26.23 10.49 10.63
N PRO A 87 -26.95 9.84 11.57
CA PRO A 87 -27.72 8.64 11.26
C PRO A 87 -28.91 8.97 10.34
N LEU A 88 -29.36 7.97 9.58
CA LEU A 88 -30.47 8.13 8.64
C LEU A 88 -31.74 8.71 9.29
N SER A 89 -32.00 8.35 10.54
CA SER A 89 -33.18 8.79 11.30
C SER A 89 -33.21 10.28 11.63
N GLU A 90 -32.07 10.98 11.57
CA GLU A 90 -31.96 12.42 11.85
C GLU A 90 -32.01 13.29 10.58
N LEU A 91 -31.98 12.66 9.40
CA LEU A 91 -31.94 13.36 8.12
C LEU A 91 -33.34 13.71 7.63
N THR A 92 -33.47 14.89 7.03
CA THR A 92 -34.74 15.32 6.44
C THR A 92 -34.81 14.90 4.97
N SER A 93 -35.90 14.26 4.56
CA SER A 93 -36.08 13.84 3.17
C SER A 93 -36.00 15.02 2.19
N ILE A 94 -35.39 14.78 1.04
CA ILE A 94 -35.39 15.67 -0.13
C ILE A 94 -35.75 14.85 -1.38
N GLY A 95 -36.49 15.44 -2.31
CA GLY A 95 -36.80 14.83 -3.61
C GLY A 95 -35.90 15.36 -4.71
N ILE A 96 -35.77 14.64 -5.82
CA ILE A 96 -34.87 14.96 -6.94
C ILE A 96 -35.10 16.38 -7.47
N LYS A 97 -36.36 16.78 -7.63
CA LYS A 97 -36.74 18.13 -8.10
C LYS A 97 -36.27 19.28 -7.21
N SER A 98 -35.91 19.00 -5.97
CA SER A 98 -35.48 20.03 -5.00
C SER A 98 -33.96 20.20 -4.96
N LEU A 99 -33.21 19.34 -5.64
CA LEU A 99 -31.75 19.45 -5.74
C LEU A 99 -31.36 20.70 -6.55
N LYS A 100 -30.23 21.28 -6.17
CA LYS A 100 -29.61 22.44 -6.82
C LYS A 100 -28.17 22.12 -7.16
N ALA A 101 -27.68 22.72 -8.24
CA ALA A 101 -26.32 22.53 -8.71
C ALA A 101 -25.32 22.96 -7.64
N GLU A 102 -24.27 22.15 -7.45
CA GLU A 102 -23.18 22.40 -6.50
C GLU A 102 -23.62 22.51 -5.03
N ASP A 103 -24.80 21.98 -4.69
CA ASP A 103 -25.30 21.89 -3.32
C ASP A 103 -25.13 20.46 -2.80
N HIS A 104 -24.44 20.30 -1.67
CA HIS A 104 -24.27 19.02 -0.98
C HIS A 104 -25.51 18.63 -0.15
N ASN A 105 -26.50 19.50 -0.05
CA ASN A 105 -27.77 19.25 0.65
C ASN A 105 -27.54 18.69 2.07
N GLU A 106 -26.68 19.37 2.84
CA GLU A 106 -26.32 18.93 4.20
C GLU A 106 -27.54 18.71 5.09
N GLY A 107 -27.52 17.65 5.89
CA GLY A 107 -28.64 17.23 6.73
C GLY A 107 -29.84 16.66 5.97
N ARG A 108 -29.74 16.47 4.65
CA ARG A 108 -30.79 15.86 3.82
C ARG A 108 -30.48 14.42 3.43
N VAL A 109 -31.54 13.70 3.08
CA VAL A 109 -31.46 12.36 2.49
C VAL A 109 -32.39 12.23 1.29
N LEU A 110 -31.86 11.71 0.19
CA LEU A 110 -32.67 11.29 -0.96
C LEU A 110 -32.98 9.80 -0.84
N LEU A 111 -34.26 9.46 -0.78
CA LEU A 111 -34.76 8.09 -0.76
C LEU A 111 -35.25 7.70 -2.15
N GLY A 112 -34.71 6.61 -2.69
CA GLY A 112 -35.02 6.19 -4.04
C GLY A 112 -34.89 4.69 -4.27
N ARG A 113 -35.16 4.29 -5.52
CA ARG A 113 -34.86 2.96 -6.03
C ARG A 113 -34.03 3.06 -7.30
N ILE A 114 -33.18 2.08 -7.53
CA ILE A 114 -32.42 1.98 -8.78
C ILE A 114 -33.39 1.56 -9.91
N ALA A 115 -33.44 2.36 -10.98
CA ALA A 115 -34.38 2.20 -12.08
C ALA A 115 -33.82 1.37 -13.25
N CYS A 116 -32.51 1.43 -13.49
CA CYS A 116 -31.79 0.74 -14.56
C CYS A 116 -30.65 -0.12 -13.99
N ASP A 117 -30.23 -1.16 -14.71
CA ASP A 117 -29.06 -1.94 -14.31
C ASP A 117 -27.79 -1.05 -14.43
N PRO A 118 -26.94 -1.01 -13.40
CA PRO A 118 -25.75 -0.16 -13.42
C PRO A 118 -24.70 -0.65 -14.42
N THR A 119 -23.87 0.29 -14.85
CA THR A 119 -22.70 0.02 -15.69
C THR A 119 -21.51 0.85 -15.21
N PHE A 120 -20.30 0.46 -15.61
CA PHE A 120 -19.13 1.30 -15.45
C PHE A 120 -18.94 2.22 -16.66
N THR A 121 -18.47 3.43 -16.39
CA THR A 121 -18.06 4.39 -17.41
C THR A 121 -16.74 5.01 -16.96
N GLY A 122 -15.67 4.65 -17.65
CA GLY A 122 -14.32 4.86 -17.13
C GLY A 122 -14.15 4.16 -15.79
N SER A 123 -13.90 4.93 -14.74
CA SER A 123 -13.64 4.47 -13.37
C SER A 123 -14.86 4.54 -12.45
N ASN A 124 -16.00 5.03 -12.95
CA ASN A 124 -17.17 5.38 -12.13
C ASN A 124 -18.36 4.47 -12.43
N LEU A 125 -19.11 4.09 -11.39
CA LEU A 125 -20.35 3.32 -11.54
C LEU A 125 -21.49 4.30 -11.77
N ILE A 126 -22.26 4.10 -12.84
CA ILE A 126 -23.39 4.95 -13.21
C ILE A 126 -24.69 4.14 -13.35
N THR A 127 -25.81 4.76 -12.98
CA THR A 127 -27.17 4.23 -13.19
C THR A 127 -28.21 5.36 -13.09
N VAL A 128 -29.49 5.02 -13.03
CA VAL A 128 -30.61 5.93 -12.84
C VAL A 128 -31.29 5.63 -11.50
N ILE A 129 -31.51 6.66 -10.70
CA ILE A 129 -32.30 6.59 -9.46
C ILE A 129 -33.69 7.19 -9.70
N GLU A 130 -34.71 6.59 -9.10
CA GLU A 130 -36.10 7.09 -9.10
C GLU A 130 -36.56 7.35 -7.65
N ASP A 131 -37.10 8.55 -7.37
CA ASP A 131 -37.62 8.93 -6.05
C ASP A 131 -39.11 8.57 -5.86
N SER A 132 -39.66 8.84 -4.68
CA SER A 132 -41.06 8.51 -4.37
C SER A 132 -42.11 9.31 -5.13
N ALA A 133 -41.71 10.42 -5.77
CA ALA A 133 -42.58 11.19 -6.65
C ALA A 133 -42.58 10.65 -8.10
N GLY A 134 -41.75 9.63 -8.38
CA GLY A 134 -41.57 9.07 -9.72
C GLY A 134 -40.61 9.88 -10.59
N ASP A 135 -39.93 10.87 -10.01
CA ASP A 135 -38.88 11.61 -10.69
C ASP A 135 -37.64 10.72 -10.80
N ALA A 136 -36.95 10.79 -11.93
CA ALA A 136 -35.75 10.01 -12.18
C ALA A 136 -34.57 10.90 -12.55
N HIS A 137 -33.36 10.47 -12.20
CA HIS A 137 -32.13 11.17 -12.54
C HIS A 137 -30.95 10.22 -12.67
N HIS A 138 -29.96 10.61 -13.48
CA HIS A 138 -28.65 9.97 -13.51
C HIS A 138 -27.96 10.07 -12.14
N PHE A 139 -27.32 8.98 -11.76
CA PHE A 139 -26.67 8.75 -10.48
C PHE A 139 -25.28 8.16 -10.72
N MET A 140 -24.28 8.68 -10.01
CA MET A 140 -22.89 8.25 -10.08
C MET A 140 -22.35 7.90 -8.69
N LEU A 141 -21.79 6.69 -8.57
CA LEU A 141 -21.06 6.23 -7.40
C LEU A 141 -19.57 6.15 -7.74
N MET A 142 -18.76 6.94 -7.04
CA MET A 142 -17.32 6.98 -7.23
C MET A 142 -16.62 5.84 -6.50
N HIS A 143 -15.35 5.61 -6.85
CA HIS A 143 -14.40 4.81 -6.08
C HIS A 143 -14.80 3.33 -5.90
N GLN A 144 -15.39 2.72 -6.93
CA GLN A 144 -15.66 1.27 -6.94
C GLN A 144 -14.54 0.52 -7.68
N ASP A 145 -14.32 -0.73 -7.27
CA ASP A 145 -13.39 -1.62 -7.97
C ASP A 145 -14.05 -2.10 -9.26
N ILE A 146 -13.50 -1.64 -10.39
CA ILE A 146 -13.97 -1.92 -11.75
C ILE A 146 -13.76 -3.37 -12.19
N SER A 147 -12.92 -4.13 -11.49
CA SER A 147 -12.75 -5.57 -11.76
C SER A 147 -13.96 -6.39 -11.29
N ILE A 148 -14.80 -5.79 -10.43
CA ILE A 148 -16.04 -6.37 -9.93
C ILE A 148 -17.18 -5.87 -10.80
N GLU A 149 -18.05 -6.76 -11.27
CA GLU A 149 -19.21 -6.38 -12.07
C GLU A 149 -20.10 -5.36 -11.36
N ALA A 150 -20.60 -4.36 -12.11
CA ALA A 150 -21.42 -3.26 -11.56
C ALA A 150 -22.65 -3.77 -10.78
N ASN A 151 -23.25 -4.88 -11.24
CA ASN A 151 -24.40 -5.53 -10.63
C ASN A 151 -24.11 -6.17 -9.25
N GLN A 152 -22.85 -6.25 -8.83
CA GLN A 152 -22.51 -6.67 -7.49
C GLN A 152 -22.67 -5.53 -6.48
N TYR A 153 -22.48 -4.27 -6.89
CA TYR A 153 -22.63 -3.10 -6.03
C TYR A 153 -24.08 -2.63 -5.88
N LEU A 154 -24.78 -2.48 -7.02
CA LEU A 154 -26.17 -2.05 -7.10
C LEU A 154 -26.89 -2.91 -8.14
N ARG A 155 -28.19 -3.09 -8.00
CA ARG A 155 -29.04 -3.73 -9.02
C ARG A 155 -30.29 -2.92 -9.24
N ARG A 156 -30.87 -3.07 -10.42
CA ARG A 156 -32.22 -2.59 -10.66
C ARG A 156 -33.16 -3.09 -9.56
N TRP A 157 -33.98 -2.16 -9.07
CA TRP A 157 -34.91 -2.32 -7.95
C TRP A 157 -34.33 -2.32 -6.54
N ASP A 158 -33.01 -2.17 -6.36
CA ASP A 158 -32.46 -1.91 -5.04
C ASP A 158 -33.01 -0.59 -4.48
N TYR A 159 -33.40 -0.59 -3.21
CA TYR A 159 -33.79 0.62 -2.50
C TYR A 159 -32.55 1.25 -1.86
N VAL A 160 -32.40 2.56 -2.03
CA VAL A 160 -31.23 3.28 -1.55
C VAL A 160 -31.62 4.52 -0.76
N ALA A 161 -30.81 4.86 0.23
CA ALA A 161 -30.78 6.17 0.86
C ALA A 161 -29.43 6.83 0.55
N ILE A 162 -29.48 8.02 -0.05
CA ILE A 162 -28.32 8.85 -0.35
C ILE A 162 -28.30 10.00 0.65
N LYS A 163 -27.34 9.98 1.57
CA LYS A 163 -27.10 11.08 2.50
C LYS A 163 -26.34 12.19 1.78
N HIS A 164 -26.65 13.45 2.10
CA HIS A 164 -26.00 14.61 1.51
C HIS A 164 -25.88 14.50 -0.02
N PRO A 165 -27.01 14.28 -0.74
CA PRO A 165 -26.96 14.09 -2.19
C PRO A 165 -26.35 15.33 -2.84
N TYR A 166 -25.24 15.15 -3.55
CA TYR A 166 -24.56 16.21 -4.25
C TYR A 166 -24.92 16.16 -5.74
N TYR A 167 -25.40 17.28 -6.27
CA TYR A 167 -25.83 17.38 -7.67
C TYR A 167 -24.80 18.19 -8.47
N GLU A 168 -24.13 17.50 -9.38
CA GLU A 168 -23.07 18.04 -10.23
C GLU A 168 -23.56 18.13 -11.69
N ILE A 169 -23.17 19.19 -12.39
CA ILE A 169 -23.53 19.40 -13.81
C ILE A 169 -22.34 19.10 -14.75
N SER A 170 -21.12 18.89 -14.24
CA SER A 170 -19.87 18.85 -15.03
C SER A 170 -19.44 17.53 -15.67
N CYS A 171 -20.06 16.38 -15.38
CA CYS A 171 -19.59 15.11 -15.94
C CYS A 171 -20.05 14.91 -17.39
N GLY A 172 -19.31 15.43 -18.37
CA GLY A 172 -19.48 15.10 -19.79
C GLY A 172 -20.93 15.17 -20.29
N GLN A 173 -21.42 16.37 -20.62
CA GLN A 173 -22.76 16.66 -21.16
C GLN A 173 -23.99 16.23 -20.33
N LEU A 174 -23.89 15.30 -19.36
CA LEU A 174 -25.01 14.80 -18.55
C LEU A 174 -24.89 15.22 -17.08
N PRO A 175 -25.86 15.98 -16.54
CA PRO A 175 -25.91 16.27 -15.11
C PRO A 175 -26.20 15.00 -14.29
N MET A 176 -25.61 14.86 -13.10
CA MET A 176 -25.72 13.65 -12.28
C MET A 176 -25.75 13.93 -10.77
N ILE A 177 -26.39 13.06 -10.01
CA ILE A 177 -26.25 12.99 -8.55
C ILE A 177 -25.01 12.16 -8.25
N ARG A 178 -23.96 12.76 -7.68
CA ARG A 178 -22.66 12.12 -7.41
C ARG A 178 -22.49 11.81 -5.93
N ILE A 179 -21.87 10.66 -5.63
CA ILE A 179 -21.44 10.27 -4.28
C ILE A 179 -19.95 9.93 -4.31
N ASP A 180 -19.12 10.73 -3.64
CA ASP A 180 -17.69 10.44 -3.46
C ASP A 180 -17.42 9.58 -2.21
N HIS A 181 -18.26 9.72 -1.18
CA HIS A 181 -18.14 9.00 0.10
C HIS A 181 -18.99 7.74 0.14
N VAL A 182 -18.34 6.57 0.15
CA VAL A 182 -19.06 5.28 0.11
C VAL A 182 -19.94 5.02 1.33
N SER A 183 -19.72 5.72 2.46
CA SER A 183 -20.58 5.64 3.65
C SER A 183 -21.89 6.42 3.54
N ASP A 184 -22.01 7.31 2.55
CA ASP A 184 -23.21 8.15 2.36
C ASP A 184 -24.29 7.43 1.54
N LEU A 185 -23.99 6.26 0.98
CA LEU A 185 -24.94 5.38 0.31
C LEU A 185 -25.31 4.19 1.19
N LEU A 186 -26.61 4.07 1.51
CA LEU A 186 -27.16 2.92 2.22
C LEU A 186 -28.07 2.09 1.32
N LEU A 187 -27.83 0.78 1.27
CA LEU A 187 -28.77 -0.19 0.69
C LEU A 187 -29.84 -0.53 1.73
N LEU A 188 -31.10 -0.32 1.39
CA LEU A 188 -32.24 -0.55 2.28
C LEU A 188 -32.94 -1.88 1.94
N PRO A 189 -33.15 -2.77 2.92
CA PRO A 189 -33.96 -3.97 2.73
C PRO A 189 -35.39 -3.61 2.31
N PRO A 190 -36.11 -4.44 1.51
CA PRO A 190 -37.43 -4.10 0.96
C PRO A 190 -38.50 -3.70 1.99
N LYS A 191 -38.37 -4.14 3.25
CA LYS A 191 -39.29 -3.82 4.37
C LYS A 191 -38.77 -2.74 5.32
N HIS A 192 -37.67 -2.06 4.98
CA HIS A 192 -37.10 -1.02 5.82
C HIS A 192 -38.12 0.11 6.05
N SER A 193 -38.26 0.57 7.29
CA SER A 193 -39.31 1.52 7.70
C SER A 193 -39.20 2.84 6.93
N SER A 194 -37.98 3.29 6.65
CA SER A 194 -37.71 4.54 5.93
C SER A 194 -38.13 4.53 4.45
N ILE A 195 -38.44 3.37 3.84
CA ILE A 195 -38.83 3.34 2.42
C ILE A 195 -40.26 3.89 2.28
N PRO A 196 -40.48 4.99 1.51
CA PRO A 196 -41.79 5.56 1.26
C PRO A 196 -42.74 4.59 0.55
N GLN A 197 -44.03 4.63 0.88
CA GLN A 197 -45.03 3.71 0.32
C GLN A 197 -45.11 3.77 -1.22
N GLY A 198 -44.93 4.96 -1.82
CA GLY A 198 -44.93 5.13 -3.27
C GLY A 198 -43.80 4.40 -4.00
N LEU A 199 -42.68 4.10 -3.32
CA LEU A 199 -41.57 3.33 -3.90
C LEU A 199 -41.76 1.82 -3.76
N ARG A 200 -42.52 1.37 -2.74
CA ARG A 200 -42.62 -0.04 -2.37
C ARG A 200 -43.31 -0.84 -3.48
N LYS A 201 -42.62 -1.86 -3.97
CA LYS A 201 -43.23 -2.91 -4.79
C LYS A 201 -43.79 -4.03 -3.91
N PRO A 202 -44.88 -4.71 -4.33
CA PRO A 202 -45.35 -5.91 -3.65
C PRO A 202 -44.26 -6.98 -3.77
N VAL A 203 -43.70 -7.43 -2.64
CA VAL A 203 -42.81 -8.60 -2.63
C VAL A 203 -43.68 -9.82 -2.36
N ARG A 204 -43.69 -10.78 -3.29
CA ARG A 204 -44.56 -11.97 -3.25
C ARG A 204 -43.87 -13.22 -2.71
N ASP A 205 -42.55 -13.17 -2.49
CA ASP A 205 -41.76 -14.34 -2.16
C ASP A 205 -41.65 -14.59 -0.65
N ASP A 206 -41.48 -15.85 -0.26
CA ASP A 206 -41.25 -16.27 1.12
C ASP A 206 -39.78 -16.58 1.40
N ALA A 207 -39.47 -16.91 2.67
CA ALA A 207 -38.10 -17.14 3.11
C ALA A 207 -37.43 -18.34 2.43
N ASP A 208 -38.18 -19.39 2.10
CA ASP A 208 -37.64 -20.60 1.45
C ASP A 208 -37.35 -20.36 -0.03
N THR A 209 -38.18 -19.56 -0.71
CA THR A 209 -37.94 -19.12 -2.09
C THR A 209 -36.64 -18.32 -2.17
N TRP A 210 -36.45 -17.36 -1.27
CA TRP A 210 -35.21 -16.57 -1.18
C TRP A 210 -33.99 -17.41 -0.82
N LYS A 211 -34.15 -18.44 0.03
CA LYS A 211 -33.09 -19.40 0.33
C LYS A 211 -32.65 -20.15 -0.92
N MET A 212 -33.60 -20.61 -1.75
CA MET A 212 -33.28 -21.29 -3.01
C MET A 212 -32.57 -20.37 -3.99
N ILE A 213 -33.05 -19.14 -4.18
CA ILE A 213 -32.41 -18.13 -5.03
C ILE A 213 -30.97 -17.88 -4.57
N GLY A 214 -30.75 -17.70 -3.26
CA GLY A 214 -29.41 -17.49 -2.73
C GLY A 214 -28.49 -18.70 -2.89
N ASN A 215 -29.02 -19.92 -2.75
CA ASN A 215 -28.26 -21.15 -2.97
C ASN A 215 -27.83 -21.30 -4.43
N GLU A 216 -28.68 -20.91 -5.38
CA GLU A 216 -28.32 -20.92 -6.80
C GLU A 216 -27.23 -19.89 -7.09
N ALA A 217 -27.38 -18.67 -6.60
CA ALA A 217 -26.34 -17.63 -6.71
C ALA A 217 -25.00 -18.05 -6.09
N MET A 218 -25.01 -18.83 -5.00
CA MET A 218 -23.79 -19.41 -4.42
C MET A 218 -23.11 -20.42 -5.36
N LYS A 219 -23.86 -21.21 -6.13
CA LYS A 219 -23.29 -22.14 -7.13
C LYS A 219 -22.67 -21.37 -8.29
N ASP A 220 -23.33 -20.29 -8.70
CA ASP A 220 -22.87 -19.39 -9.77
C ASP A 220 -21.71 -18.49 -9.33
N ARG A 221 -21.27 -18.58 -8.07
CA ARG A 221 -20.26 -17.70 -7.44
C ARG A 221 -20.65 -16.21 -7.41
N ASP A 222 -21.93 -15.89 -7.64
CA ASP A 222 -22.50 -14.55 -7.41
C ASP A 222 -22.74 -14.33 -5.91
N TYR A 223 -21.66 -14.15 -5.16
CA TYR A 223 -21.73 -13.98 -3.71
C TYR A 223 -22.53 -12.75 -3.29
N ALA A 224 -22.46 -11.66 -4.06
CA ALA A 224 -23.23 -10.45 -3.80
C ALA A 224 -24.75 -10.70 -3.98
N GLY A 225 -25.14 -11.40 -5.04
CA GLY A 225 -26.52 -11.86 -5.26
C GLY A 225 -26.99 -12.80 -4.16
N ALA A 226 -26.15 -13.76 -3.75
CA ALA A 226 -26.46 -14.66 -2.63
C ALA A 226 -26.69 -13.90 -1.31
N ILE A 227 -25.81 -12.96 -0.96
CA ILE A 227 -25.97 -12.10 0.23
C ILE A 227 -27.30 -11.34 0.19
N ARG A 228 -27.65 -10.75 -0.96
CA ARG A 228 -28.93 -10.05 -1.15
C ARG A 228 -30.11 -10.98 -0.97
N ALA A 229 -30.10 -12.13 -1.64
CA ALA A 229 -31.18 -13.11 -1.57
C ALA A 229 -31.41 -13.60 -0.14
N TYR A 230 -30.35 -13.99 0.57
CA TYR A 230 -30.47 -14.42 1.96
C TYR A 230 -30.92 -13.29 2.89
N THR A 231 -30.46 -12.05 2.66
CA THR A 231 -30.91 -10.87 3.42
C THR A 231 -32.40 -10.60 3.22
N ASN A 232 -32.88 -10.70 1.97
CA ASN A 232 -34.30 -10.61 1.66
C ASN A 232 -35.08 -11.71 2.36
N GLY A 233 -34.64 -12.97 2.28
CA GLY A 233 -35.26 -14.09 3.00
C GLY A 233 -35.39 -13.86 4.50
N LEU A 234 -34.36 -13.32 5.14
CA LEU A 234 -34.36 -12.96 6.55
C LEU A 234 -35.35 -11.82 6.90
N SER A 235 -35.72 -10.97 5.94
CA SER A 235 -36.75 -9.93 6.14
C SER A 235 -38.19 -10.48 6.13
N PHE A 236 -38.40 -11.72 5.67
CA PHE A 236 -39.71 -12.40 5.69
C PHE A 236 -39.95 -13.25 6.94
N ARG A 237 -39.03 -13.20 7.91
CA ARG A 237 -39.18 -13.91 9.17
C ARG A 237 -40.45 -13.48 9.90
N ARG A 238 -41.29 -14.45 10.26
CA ARG A 238 -42.37 -14.27 11.25
C ARG A 238 -41.86 -14.50 12.68
N SER A 239 -40.75 -15.23 12.83
CA SER A 239 -40.10 -15.59 14.09
C SER A 239 -38.60 -15.89 13.84
N SER A 240 -37.73 -15.59 14.80
CA SER A 240 -36.28 -15.82 14.71
C SER A 240 -35.86 -17.30 14.77
N PHE A 241 -36.81 -18.22 15.01
CA PHE A 241 -36.55 -19.58 15.49
C PHE A 241 -36.93 -20.70 14.51
N LEU A 242 -37.21 -20.38 13.24
CA LEU A 242 -37.48 -21.43 12.24
C LEU A 242 -36.17 -22.05 11.74
N PRO A 243 -36.09 -23.37 11.46
CA PRO A 243 -34.91 -24.00 10.87
C PRO A 243 -34.38 -23.26 9.63
N THR A 244 -35.30 -22.80 8.76
CA THR A 244 -34.99 -21.97 7.59
C THR A 244 -34.23 -20.68 7.95
N THR A 245 -34.52 -20.05 9.10
CA THR A 245 -33.83 -18.84 9.55
C THR A 245 -32.38 -19.13 9.94
N LEU A 246 -32.12 -20.24 10.65
CA LEU A 246 -30.76 -20.65 10.97
C LEU A 246 -29.97 -21.01 9.71
N ASP A 247 -30.59 -21.69 8.75
CA ASP A 247 -29.97 -22.02 7.47
C ASP A 247 -29.63 -20.76 6.65
N LEU A 248 -30.52 -19.77 6.63
CA LEU A 248 -30.26 -18.49 5.98
C LEU A 248 -29.04 -17.77 6.60
N HIS A 249 -28.93 -17.73 7.93
CA HIS A 249 -27.75 -17.16 8.59
C HIS A 249 -26.48 -17.96 8.28
N ARG A 250 -26.53 -19.29 8.35
CA ARG A 250 -25.39 -20.16 7.99
C ARG A 250 -24.94 -19.90 6.55
N ASN A 251 -25.87 -19.89 5.61
CA ASN A 251 -25.55 -19.73 4.19
C ASN A 251 -25.07 -18.31 3.86
N ARG A 252 -25.68 -17.28 4.46
CA ARG A 252 -25.22 -15.90 4.32
C ARG A 252 -23.86 -15.67 4.96
N ALA A 253 -23.54 -16.31 6.08
CA ALA A 253 -22.18 -16.30 6.64
C ALA A 253 -21.15 -16.88 5.67
N GLN A 254 -21.49 -17.97 4.96
CA GLN A 254 -20.62 -18.52 3.93
C GLN A 254 -20.44 -17.55 2.75
N ALA A 255 -21.53 -16.94 2.28
CA ALA A 255 -21.47 -15.94 1.21
C ALA A 255 -20.62 -14.73 1.61
N TYR A 256 -20.76 -14.25 2.85
CA TYR A 256 -19.94 -13.18 3.41
C TYR A 256 -18.45 -13.56 3.49
N LEU A 257 -18.10 -14.78 3.92
CA LEU A 257 -16.72 -15.27 3.90
C LEU A 257 -16.15 -15.26 2.48
N SER A 258 -16.89 -15.79 1.51
CA SER A 258 -16.48 -15.84 0.10
C SER A 258 -16.34 -14.45 -0.54
N ALA A 259 -17.11 -13.46 -0.07
CA ALA A 259 -17.04 -12.08 -0.54
C ALA A 259 -16.10 -11.17 0.28
N GLY A 260 -15.45 -11.69 1.34
CA GLY A 260 -14.50 -10.96 2.18
C GLY A 260 -15.11 -10.06 3.26
N TYR A 261 -16.38 -10.24 3.61
CA TYR A 261 -17.10 -9.50 4.66
C TYR A 261 -17.04 -10.26 6.00
N TYR A 262 -15.86 -10.38 6.60
CA TYR A 262 -15.61 -11.31 7.70
C TYR A 262 -16.39 -10.96 8.98
N GLU A 263 -16.58 -9.67 9.28
CA GLU A 263 -17.38 -9.24 10.44
C GLU A 263 -18.87 -9.55 10.27
N ASN A 264 -19.41 -9.39 9.06
CA ASN A 264 -20.79 -9.78 8.78
C ASN A 264 -20.98 -11.30 8.88
N ALA A 265 -19.99 -12.08 8.41
CA ALA A 265 -19.98 -13.53 8.60
C ALA A 265 -20.00 -13.91 10.10
N LEU A 266 -19.21 -13.24 10.93
CA LEU A 266 -19.22 -13.44 12.38
C LEU A 266 -20.59 -13.13 12.99
N ARG A 267 -21.21 -12.01 12.64
CA ARG A 267 -22.56 -11.64 13.13
C ARG A 267 -23.59 -12.72 12.82
N ASP A 268 -23.56 -13.28 11.62
CA ASP A 268 -24.45 -14.38 11.24
C ASP A 268 -24.11 -15.69 11.97
N CYS A 269 -22.82 -16.03 12.13
CA CYS A 269 -22.42 -17.20 12.92
C CYS A 269 -22.89 -17.09 14.36
N PHE A 270 -22.73 -15.94 15.01
CA PHE A 270 -23.20 -15.72 16.38
C PHE A 270 -24.72 -15.67 16.51
N SER A 271 -25.43 -15.25 15.46
CA SER A 271 -26.89 -15.36 15.42
C SER A 271 -27.33 -16.83 15.48
N VAL A 272 -26.57 -17.75 14.88
CA VAL A 272 -26.81 -19.21 14.98
C VAL A 272 -26.38 -19.75 16.35
N LEU A 273 -25.17 -19.39 16.80
CA LEU A 273 -24.60 -19.90 18.05
C LEU A 273 -25.35 -19.44 19.31
N GLY A 274 -26.02 -18.29 19.25
CA GLY A 274 -26.91 -17.83 20.33
C GLY A 274 -28.13 -18.74 20.56
N HIS A 275 -28.46 -19.60 19.59
CA HIS A 275 -29.56 -20.57 19.68
C HIS A 275 -29.06 -21.99 19.89
N SER A 276 -28.02 -22.39 19.14
CA SER A 276 -27.33 -23.67 19.30
C SER A 276 -25.89 -23.40 19.69
N ALA A 277 -25.58 -23.54 20.98
CA ALA A 277 -24.24 -23.27 21.51
C ALA A 277 -23.14 -24.05 20.78
N VAL A 278 -23.51 -25.19 20.18
CA VAL A 278 -22.65 -26.01 19.34
C VAL A 278 -23.31 -26.14 17.97
N ASP A 279 -22.66 -25.57 16.95
CA ASP A 279 -23.05 -25.72 15.54
C ASP A 279 -21.79 -25.86 14.69
N GLU A 280 -21.60 -27.02 14.07
CA GLU A 280 -20.37 -27.35 13.33
C GLU A 280 -20.02 -26.29 12.28
N LYS A 281 -21.00 -25.86 11.47
CA LYS A 281 -20.79 -24.91 10.37
C LYS A 281 -20.50 -23.50 10.89
N ALA A 282 -21.25 -23.02 11.88
CA ALA A 282 -21.07 -21.68 12.43
C ALA A 282 -19.75 -21.56 13.20
N LEU A 283 -19.37 -22.58 13.99
CA LEU A 283 -18.08 -22.61 14.67
C LEU A 283 -16.93 -22.59 13.65
N PHE A 284 -16.95 -23.45 12.64
CA PHE A 284 -15.88 -23.50 11.64
C PHE A 284 -15.77 -22.21 10.82
N ARG A 285 -16.90 -21.64 10.39
CA ARG A 285 -16.94 -20.38 9.63
C ARG A 285 -16.49 -19.19 10.48
N SER A 286 -16.87 -19.13 11.75
CA SER A 286 -16.40 -18.09 12.66
C SER A 286 -14.91 -18.19 12.94
N ALA A 287 -14.36 -19.40 13.05
CA ALA A 287 -12.93 -19.63 13.16
C ALA A 287 -12.16 -19.10 11.94
N LYS A 288 -12.66 -19.36 10.72
CA LYS A 288 -12.10 -18.81 9.47
C LYS A 288 -12.12 -17.28 9.44
N ALA A 289 -13.25 -16.67 9.79
CA ALA A 289 -13.37 -15.21 9.84
C ALA A 289 -12.39 -14.61 10.87
N TYR A 290 -12.28 -15.20 12.07
CA TYR A 290 -11.35 -14.72 13.09
C TYR A 290 -9.88 -14.86 12.69
N LEU A 291 -9.52 -15.91 11.95
CA LEU A 291 -8.14 -16.08 11.46
C LEU A 291 -7.75 -14.91 10.54
N VAL A 292 -8.57 -14.64 9.52
CA VAL A 292 -8.29 -13.56 8.55
C VAL A 292 -8.29 -12.18 9.20
N LEU A 293 -9.13 -11.98 10.22
CA LEU A 293 -9.17 -10.74 11.02
C LEU A 293 -8.00 -10.63 12.02
N GLY A 294 -7.05 -11.58 12.05
CA GLY A 294 -5.90 -11.59 12.97
C GLY A 294 -6.26 -11.87 14.43
N GLN A 295 -7.47 -12.37 14.71
CA GLN A 295 -7.96 -12.67 16.06
C GLN A 295 -7.72 -14.15 16.41
N TYR A 296 -6.45 -14.56 16.40
CA TYR A 296 -6.03 -15.97 16.48
C TYR A 296 -6.51 -16.69 17.75
N MET A 297 -6.48 -16.03 18.91
CA MET A 297 -6.98 -16.61 20.16
C MET A 297 -8.49 -16.92 20.11
N LYS A 298 -9.27 -16.04 19.47
CA LYS A 298 -10.71 -16.29 19.27
C LYS A 298 -10.94 -17.40 18.26
N SER A 299 -10.17 -17.44 17.18
CA SER A 299 -10.22 -18.52 16.19
C SER A 299 -9.95 -19.89 16.84
N ARG A 300 -8.89 -19.98 17.65
CA ARG A 300 -8.54 -21.17 18.45
C ARG A 300 -9.69 -21.64 19.33
N ALA A 301 -10.30 -20.73 20.10
CA ALA A 301 -11.40 -21.07 20.99
C ALA A 301 -12.61 -21.67 20.25
N GLN A 302 -12.93 -21.15 19.04
CA GLN A 302 -14.00 -21.71 18.21
C GLN A 302 -13.67 -23.13 17.71
N LEU A 303 -12.42 -23.36 17.29
CA LEU A 303 -11.97 -24.68 16.81
C LEU A 303 -11.89 -25.71 17.95
N GLU A 304 -11.43 -25.33 19.13
CA GLU A 304 -11.41 -26.21 20.31
C GLU A 304 -12.83 -26.61 20.73
N THR A 305 -13.77 -25.65 20.72
CA THR A 305 -15.19 -25.92 20.97
C THR A 305 -15.77 -26.88 19.92
N LEU A 306 -15.44 -26.66 18.64
CA LEU A 306 -15.85 -27.53 17.53
C LEU A 306 -15.31 -28.95 17.71
N LEU A 307 -14.00 -29.10 17.91
CA LEU A 307 -13.34 -30.40 18.01
C LEU A 307 -13.74 -31.18 19.28
N THR A 308 -14.18 -30.50 20.32
CA THR A 308 -14.78 -31.14 21.50
C THR A 308 -16.08 -31.87 21.13
N SER A 309 -16.89 -31.29 20.25
CA SER A 309 -18.19 -31.84 19.86
C SER A 309 -18.14 -32.70 18.59
N TYR A 310 -17.18 -32.41 17.70
CA TYR A 310 -16.97 -33.06 16.40
C TYR A 310 -15.49 -33.47 16.25
N PRO A 311 -15.00 -34.45 17.03
CA PRO A 311 -13.57 -34.79 17.09
C PRO A 311 -13.00 -35.38 15.79
N THR A 312 -13.85 -35.89 14.90
CA THR A 312 -13.47 -36.44 13.60
C THR A 312 -13.38 -35.38 12.50
N ASN A 313 -13.63 -34.10 12.79
CA ASN A 313 -13.53 -33.04 11.80
C ASN A 313 -12.05 -32.73 11.47
N GLU A 314 -11.54 -33.35 10.41
CA GLU A 314 -10.15 -33.21 9.97
C GLU A 314 -9.81 -31.78 9.53
N SER A 315 -10.74 -31.10 8.84
CA SER A 315 -10.55 -29.71 8.42
C SER A 315 -10.33 -28.78 9.60
N ALA A 316 -11.08 -28.95 10.69
CA ALA A 316 -10.91 -28.16 11.91
C ALA A 316 -9.57 -28.46 12.61
N ARG A 317 -9.11 -29.72 12.59
CA ARG A 317 -7.79 -30.09 13.15
C ARG A 317 -6.64 -29.46 12.35
N HIS A 318 -6.71 -29.51 11.02
CA HIS A 318 -5.73 -28.85 10.17
C HIS A 318 -5.73 -27.32 10.39
N PHE A 319 -6.91 -26.70 10.42
CA PHE A 319 -7.03 -25.26 10.64
C PHE A 319 -6.53 -24.83 12.03
N LEU A 320 -6.71 -25.66 13.06
CA LEU A 320 -6.15 -25.42 14.38
C LEU A 320 -4.62 -25.40 14.35
N SER A 321 -3.97 -26.29 13.58
CA SER A 321 -2.52 -26.26 13.38
C SER A 321 -2.05 -24.93 12.79
N VAL A 322 -2.75 -24.41 11.77
CA VAL A 322 -2.45 -23.11 11.16
C VAL A 322 -2.59 -21.97 12.19
N VAL A 323 -3.67 -21.97 12.99
CA VAL A 323 -3.88 -20.97 14.05
C VAL A 323 -2.78 -21.03 15.11
N LEU A 324 -2.30 -22.23 15.48
CA LEU A 324 -1.21 -22.38 16.44
C LEU A 324 0.11 -21.84 15.89
N THR A 325 0.40 -22.02 14.60
CA THR A 325 1.54 -21.38 13.93
C THR A 325 1.43 -19.86 14.02
N HIS A 326 0.29 -19.28 13.65
CA HIS A 326 0.09 -17.83 13.74
C HIS A 326 0.17 -17.27 15.17
N LEU A 327 -0.24 -18.04 16.18
CA LEU A 327 -0.05 -17.65 17.58
C LEU A 327 1.44 -17.59 17.95
N ARG A 328 2.24 -18.57 17.50
CA ARG A 328 3.70 -18.55 17.67
C ARG A 328 4.33 -17.37 16.95
N GLU A 329 3.95 -17.12 15.70
CA GLU A 329 4.41 -15.97 14.93
C GLU A 329 4.06 -14.63 15.60
N SER A 330 2.84 -14.48 16.12
CA SER A 330 2.41 -13.27 16.82
C SER A 330 3.20 -12.96 18.10
N SER A 331 4.00 -13.92 18.59
CA SER A 331 4.95 -13.74 19.69
C SER A 331 6.36 -13.33 19.24
N GLY A 332 6.58 -13.12 17.94
CA GLY A 332 7.87 -12.76 17.35
C GLY A 332 8.72 -13.94 16.93
N ILE A 333 8.19 -15.17 16.99
CA ILE A 333 8.92 -16.40 16.65
C ILE A 333 8.48 -16.88 15.27
N TYR A 334 9.34 -16.65 14.27
CA TYR A 334 9.09 -16.99 12.88
C TYR A 334 10.11 -18.00 12.35
N ASP A 335 9.69 -18.86 11.43
CA ASP A 335 10.60 -19.62 10.57
C ASP A 335 10.90 -18.79 9.31
N PHE A 336 11.86 -17.89 9.40
CA PHE A 336 12.19 -17.00 8.27
C PHE A 336 12.64 -17.76 7.03
N ALA A 337 13.29 -18.93 7.17
CA ALA A 337 13.67 -19.74 6.02
C ALA A 337 12.43 -20.24 5.25
N TYR A 338 11.42 -20.73 5.99
CA TYR A 338 10.14 -21.09 5.39
C TYR A 338 9.45 -19.88 4.75
N LEU A 339 9.40 -18.73 5.43
CA LEU A 339 8.74 -17.54 4.91
C LEU A 339 9.37 -17.03 3.61
N PHE A 340 10.69 -17.01 3.52
CA PHE A 340 11.39 -16.59 2.30
C PHE A 340 11.21 -17.60 1.16
N ALA A 341 11.15 -18.90 1.47
CA ALA A 341 10.87 -19.94 0.47
C ALA A 341 9.39 -19.96 0.03
N ASN A 342 8.48 -19.33 0.79
CA ASN A 342 7.04 -19.36 0.54
C ASN A 342 6.46 -17.93 0.59
N PRO A 343 6.81 -17.06 -0.37
CA PRO A 343 6.40 -15.65 -0.35
C PRO A 343 4.89 -15.41 -0.41
N SER A 344 4.11 -16.39 -0.88
CA SER A 344 2.64 -16.36 -0.89
C SER A 344 2.03 -16.59 0.50
N TYR A 345 2.80 -17.12 1.45
CA TYR A 345 2.33 -17.30 2.82
C TYR A 345 2.23 -15.94 3.53
N CYS A 346 1.09 -15.68 4.17
CA CYS A 346 0.87 -14.45 4.93
C CYS A 346 1.16 -14.70 6.42
N PRO A 347 2.32 -14.28 6.95
CA PRO A 347 2.66 -14.48 8.36
C PRO A 347 1.75 -13.68 9.30
N ALA A 348 1.64 -14.09 10.56
CA ALA A 348 0.96 -13.29 11.58
C ALA A 348 1.75 -12.03 11.92
N GLN A 349 1.03 -10.97 12.31
CA GLN A 349 1.63 -9.71 12.75
C GLN A 349 2.31 -9.83 14.13
N TYR A 350 3.45 -9.15 14.31
CA TYR A 350 4.17 -9.02 15.59
C TYR A 350 4.42 -7.55 15.93
N HIS A 351 3.60 -6.99 16.83
CA HIS A 351 3.63 -5.57 17.20
C HIS A 351 3.94 -5.32 18.69
N SER A 352 4.02 -6.36 19.52
CA SER A 352 4.00 -6.25 20.99
C SER A 352 5.25 -5.57 21.57
N ALA A 353 6.35 -5.55 20.83
CA ALA A 353 7.60 -4.92 21.25
C ALA A 353 7.66 -3.41 20.95
N VAL A 354 6.60 -2.82 20.39
CA VAL A 354 6.53 -1.41 20.05
C VAL A 354 5.18 -0.79 20.40
N THR A 355 5.14 0.53 20.52
CA THR A 355 3.90 1.28 20.77
C THR A 355 3.92 2.64 20.08
N GLY A 356 2.78 3.10 19.57
CA GLY A 356 2.66 4.45 19.02
C GLY A 356 2.41 5.47 20.12
N ARG A 357 3.26 6.51 20.24
CA ARG A 357 3.11 7.59 21.23
C ARG A 357 3.39 8.96 20.60
N PRO A 358 2.85 10.05 21.17
CA PRO A 358 3.30 11.39 20.80
C PRO A 358 4.81 11.56 20.99
N VAL A 359 5.46 12.19 20.03
CA VAL A 359 6.88 12.55 20.05
C VAL A 359 6.98 14.03 19.77
N GLU A 360 7.68 14.75 20.64
CA GLU A 360 7.88 16.19 20.51
C GLU A 360 8.51 16.54 19.16
N GLY A 361 7.89 17.48 18.44
CA GLY A 361 8.33 17.91 17.12
C GLY A 361 8.10 16.92 15.96
N ALA A 362 7.57 15.72 16.23
CA ALA A 362 7.40 14.67 15.20
C ALA A 362 6.01 14.00 15.23
N GLY A 363 5.01 14.63 15.86
CA GLY A 363 3.65 14.12 15.90
C GLY A 363 3.56 12.84 16.74
N ARG A 364 3.22 11.70 16.12
CA ARG A 364 3.27 10.38 16.77
C ARG A 364 4.42 9.58 16.18
N GLY A 365 5.12 8.83 17.02
CA GLY A 365 6.22 7.96 16.64
C GLY A 365 6.06 6.56 17.22
N LEU A 366 6.75 5.60 16.60
CA LEU A 366 6.88 4.23 17.08
C LEU A 366 7.96 4.18 18.16
N ILE A 367 7.63 3.71 19.36
CA ILE A 367 8.52 3.66 20.53
C ILE A 367 8.82 2.22 20.90
N ALA A 368 10.08 1.92 21.17
CA ALA A 368 10.53 0.63 21.68
C ALA A 368 9.97 0.36 23.07
N VAL A 369 9.30 -0.79 23.26
CA VAL A 369 8.83 -1.24 24.58
C VAL A 369 9.91 -2.03 25.32
N GLN A 370 10.86 -2.61 24.57
CA GLN A 370 11.97 -3.40 25.07
C GLN A 370 13.27 -3.00 24.37
N ALA A 371 14.40 -3.54 24.84
CA ALA A 371 15.67 -3.35 24.17
C ALA A 371 15.76 -4.22 22.92
N PHE A 372 16.40 -3.72 21.87
CA PHE A 372 16.75 -4.50 20.69
C PHE A 372 18.24 -4.48 20.47
N ALA A 373 18.82 -5.66 20.22
CA ALA A 373 20.17 -5.76 19.67
C ALA A 373 20.10 -5.60 18.14
N PRO A 374 21.22 -5.25 17.47
CA PRO A 374 21.29 -5.23 16.01
C PRO A 374 20.82 -6.56 15.39
N GLY A 375 20.12 -6.47 14.26
CA GLY A 375 19.46 -7.60 13.59
C GLY A 375 18.16 -8.06 14.25
N GLY A 376 17.90 -7.64 15.49
CA GLY A 376 16.72 -7.99 16.26
C GLY A 376 15.42 -7.56 15.56
N LEU A 377 14.43 -8.46 15.56
CA LEU A 377 13.11 -8.18 14.99
C LEU A 377 12.37 -7.17 15.87
N ILE A 378 12.05 -6.01 15.31
CA ILE A 378 11.29 -4.96 15.98
C ILE A 378 9.79 -5.14 15.74
N LEU A 379 9.42 -5.34 14.48
CA LEU A 379 8.05 -5.32 14.00
C LEU A 379 7.92 -6.22 12.78
N LEU A 380 6.83 -6.97 12.69
CA LEU A 380 6.33 -7.50 11.42
C LEU A 380 4.87 -7.09 11.29
N ASP A 381 4.52 -6.36 10.23
CA ASP A 381 3.20 -5.80 10.02
C ASP A 381 2.65 -6.19 8.64
N ASN A 382 1.35 -6.46 8.57
CA ASN A 382 0.68 -6.82 7.33
C ASN A 382 -0.09 -5.61 6.79
N PRO A 383 -0.15 -5.46 5.46
CA PRO A 383 -0.82 -4.33 4.87
C PRO A 383 -2.33 -4.43 5.08
N ILE A 384 -3.01 -3.29 5.18
CA ILE A 384 -4.49 -3.29 5.15
C ILE A 384 -5.01 -3.74 3.80
N ALA A 385 -4.36 -3.27 2.74
CA ALA A 385 -4.59 -3.70 1.38
C ALA A 385 -3.32 -3.48 0.57
N THR A 386 -3.20 -4.23 -0.51
CA THR A 386 -2.13 -4.13 -1.50
C THR A 386 -2.71 -4.00 -2.89
N SER A 387 -1.98 -3.36 -3.79
CA SER A 387 -2.19 -3.43 -5.23
C SER A 387 -0.88 -3.83 -5.90
N SER A 388 -0.95 -4.75 -6.87
CA SER A 388 0.20 -5.07 -7.72
C SER A 388 0.00 -4.43 -9.09
N PRO A 389 1.07 -3.92 -9.73
CA PRO A 389 1.03 -3.60 -11.14
C PRO A 389 0.72 -4.88 -11.91
N SER A 390 -0.46 -4.92 -12.53
CA SER A 390 -0.84 -5.93 -13.52
C SER A 390 -0.87 -5.28 -14.89
N ALA A 391 -0.87 -6.07 -15.96
CA ALA A 391 -1.15 -5.54 -17.31
C ALA A 391 -2.50 -4.79 -17.39
N ALA A 392 -3.44 -5.06 -16.46
CA ALA A 392 -4.71 -4.37 -16.32
C ALA A 392 -4.66 -3.06 -15.49
N SER A 393 -3.59 -2.84 -14.70
CA SER A 393 -3.33 -1.58 -13.97
C SER A 393 -2.32 -0.66 -14.66
N ALA A 394 -1.73 -1.09 -15.78
CA ALA A 394 -0.97 -0.21 -16.66
C ALA A 394 -1.90 0.91 -17.19
N GLY A 395 -1.49 2.17 -16.98
CA GLY A 395 -2.23 3.34 -17.46
C GLY A 395 -3.37 3.79 -16.56
N HIS A 396 -3.26 3.74 -15.23
CA HIS A 396 -4.18 4.44 -14.32
C HIS A 396 -3.48 5.70 -13.79
N VAL A 397 -4.18 6.84 -13.80
CA VAL A 397 -3.63 8.12 -13.31
C VAL A 397 -4.59 8.69 -12.29
N LEU A 398 -4.08 8.99 -11.09
CA LEU A 398 -4.86 9.73 -10.10
C LEU A 398 -4.64 11.22 -10.31
N MET A 399 -5.74 11.98 -10.38
CA MET A 399 -5.77 13.42 -10.58
C MET A 399 -6.46 14.08 -9.40
N ASP A 400 -5.72 14.92 -8.68
CA ASP A 400 -6.24 15.67 -7.54
C ASP A 400 -6.51 17.11 -7.96
N LEU A 401 -7.79 17.47 -8.02
CA LEU A 401 -8.23 18.81 -8.41
C LEU A 401 -7.98 19.85 -7.31
N GLN A 402 -7.88 19.41 -6.05
CA GLN A 402 -7.61 20.28 -4.89
C GLN A 402 -6.16 20.74 -4.89
N SER A 403 -5.20 19.82 -5.07
CA SER A 403 -3.78 20.15 -5.17
C SER A 403 -3.36 20.56 -6.59
N ARG A 404 -4.20 20.27 -7.60
CA ARG A 404 -3.92 20.48 -9.03
C ARG A 404 -2.69 19.69 -9.48
N THR A 405 -2.57 18.47 -8.97
CA THR A 405 -1.50 17.54 -9.29
C THR A 405 -2.07 16.24 -9.82
N TRP A 406 -1.24 15.48 -10.52
CA TRP A 406 -1.55 14.10 -10.88
C TRP A 406 -0.37 13.21 -10.50
N THR A 407 -0.66 11.94 -10.26
CA THR A 407 0.35 10.93 -9.92
C THR A 407 0.13 9.70 -10.79
N GLU A 408 1.17 9.33 -11.53
CA GLU A 408 1.31 8.04 -12.21
C GLU A 408 1.88 7.03 -11.21
N SER A 409 1.12 5.98 -10.86
CA SER A 409 1.60 4.83 -10.06
C SER A 409 0.44 3.84 -9.84
N ASP A 410 0.67 2.73 -9.14
CA ASP A 410 -0.38 1.84 -8.61
C ASP A 410 -1.18 2.44 -7.44
N GLY A 411 -0.98 3.72 -7.10
CA GLY A 411 -1.71 4.44 -6.06
C GLY A 411 -3.25 4.44 -6.20
N PRO A 412 -3.86 4.73 -7.36
CA PRO A 412 -5.31 4.66 -7.53
C PRO A 412 -5.90 3.25 -7.25
N PRO A 413 -5.38 2.15 -7.82
CA PRO A 413 -5.82 0.80 -7.43
C PRO A 413 -5.71 0.51 -5.92
N LEU A 414 -4.61 0.91 -5.27
CA LEU A 414 -4.45 0.77 -3.82
C LEU A 414 -5.54 1.54 -3.06
N PHE A 415 -5.77 2.79 -3.44
CA PHE A 415 -6.77 3.65 -2.83
C PHE A 415 -8.17 3.03 -2.90
N ILE A 416 -8.59 2.55 -4.07
CA ILE A 416 -9.86 1.84 -4.24
C ILE A 416 -9.91 0.57 -3.38
N SER A 417 -8.83 -0.23 -3.41
CA SER A 417 -8.73 -1.45 -2.60
C SER A 417 -8.88 -1.18 -1.10
N ILE A 418 -8.30 -0.09 -0.59
CA ILE A 418 -8.46 0.35 0.79
C ILE A 418 -9.91 0.75 1.07
N VAL A 419 -10.52 1.61 0.25
CA VAL A 419 -11.92 2.03 0.42
C VAL A 419 -12.84 0.81 0.52
N GLN A 420 -12.67 -0.16 -0.39
CA GLN A 420 -13.47 -1.39 -0.40
C GLN A 420 -13.16 -2.29 0.80
N THR A 421 -11.90 -2.41 1.21
CA THR A 421 -11.49 -3.22 2.36
C THR A 421 -12.09 -2.69 3.66
N LEU A 422 -12.04 -1.36 3.88
CA LEU A 422 -12.60 -0.72 5.07
C LEU A 422 -14.13 -0.82 5.11
N ARG A 423 -14.78 -0.76 3.94
CA ARG A 423 -16.24 -0.95 3.81
C ARG A 423 -16.65 -2.39 4.15
N LYS A 424 -15.90 -3.39 3.66
CA LYS A 424 -16.14 -4.81 3.93
C LYS A 424 -15.86 -5.20 5.38
N ASN A 425 -14.82 -4.61 5.97
CA ASN A 425 -14.34 -4.93 7.32
C ASN A 425 -14.16 -3.66 8.18
N PRO A 426 -15.28 -3.09 8.68
CA PRO A 426 -15.33 -1.93 9.57
C PRO A 426 -14.34 -1.87 10.74
N CYS A 427 -13.90 -2.99 11.30
CA CYS A 427 -12.95 -3.03 12.42
C CYS A 427 -11.56 -2.53 12.03
N LEU A 428 -11.22 -2.59 10.74
CA LEU A 428 -9.95 -2.07 10.22
C LEU A 428 -9.97 -0.54 10.10
N ALA A 429 -11.16 0.07 9.97
CA ALA A 429 -11.32 1.50 9.74
C ALA A 429 -10.67 2.35 10.84
N THR A 430 -10.85 2.01 12.12
CA THR A 430 -10.24 2.80 13.19
C THR A 430 -8.72 2.74 13.17
N LYS A 431 -8.11 1.60 12.81
CA LYS A 431 -6.65 1.50 12.67
C LYS A 431 -6.15 2.37 11.51
N PHE A 432 -6.83 2.32 10.37
CA PHE A 432 -6.45 3.05 9.16
C PHE A 432 -6.71 4.55 9.27
N LEU A 433 -7.94 4.97 9.61
CA LEU A 433 -8.37 6.37 9.64
C LEU A 433 -7.65 7.17 10.74
N ASN A 434 -6.97 6.49 11.66
CA ASN A 434 -6.13 7.10 12.67
C ASN A 434 -4.68 7.30 12.20
N LEU A 435 -4.31 6.98 10.95
CA LEU A 435 -2.99 7.24 10.39
C LEU A 435 -2.81 8.72 10.03
N TYR A 436 -1.57 9.13 9.77
CA TYR A 436 -1.26 10.52 9.43
C TYR A 436 -1.81 10.87 8.03
N ALA A 437 -2.59 11.95 7.93
CA ALA A 437 -3.22 12.39 6.68
C ALA A 437 -2.72 13.77 6.22
N GLY A 438 -1.56 14.21 6.70
CA GLY A 438 -1.10 15.58 6.43
C GLY A 438 -1.96 16.63 7.14
N SER A 439 -2.28 17.70 6.43
CA SER A 439 -3.08 18.82 6.93
C SER A 439 -4.59 18.62 6.85
N TYR A 440 -5.06 17.50 6.28
CA TYR A 440 -6.49 17.24 6.14
C TYR A 440 -7.11 16.89 7.51
N ALA A 441 -8.11 17.67 7.93
CA ALA A 441 -8.83 17.43 9.18
C ALA A 441 -9.99 16.45 8.94
N PRO A 442 -10.11 15.38 9.75
CA PRO A 442 -11.20 14.43 9.59
C PRO A 442 -12.55 15.03 10.01
N ALA A 443 -13.63 14.70 9.30
CA ALA A 443 -14.99 15.14 9.62
C ALA A 443 -15.48 14.70 11.02
N CYS A 444 -14.97 13.57 11.51
CA CYS A 444 -15.31 12.99 12.81
C CYS A 444 -14.17 12.11 13.34
N ALA A 445 -14.27 11.68 14.59
CA ALA A 445 -13.29 10.77 15.17
C ALA A 445 -13.25 9.42 14.40
N PRO A 446 -12.09 8.76 14.24
CA PRO A 446 -11.97 7.43 13.61
C PRO A 446 -12.80 6.31 14.26
N THR A 447 -13.22 6.51 15.52
CA THR A 447 -14.08 5.62 16.28
C THR A 447 -15.57 5.91 16.10
N HIS A 448 -15.93 7.05 15.50
CA HIS A 448 -17.31 7.43 15.25
C HIS A 448 -18.00 6.41 14.35
N ARG A 449 -19.27 6.13 14.64
CA ARG A 449 -20.09 5.18 13.90
C ARG A 449 -21.45 5.79 13.63
N VAL A 450 -21.93 5.59 12.42
CA VAL A 450 -23.22 6.07 11.93
C VAL A 450 -23.96 4.89 11.33
N ASP A 451 -25.21 4.68 11.77
CA ASP A 451 -26.02 3.52 11.39
C ASP A 451 -25.29 2.16 11.58
N GLY A 452 -24.41 2.07 12.58
CA GLY A 452 -23.63 0.87 12.90
C GLY A 452 -22.37 0.65 12.05
N HIS A 453 -22.00 1.61 11.19
CA HIS A 453 -20.84 1.54 10.31
C HIS A 453 -19.89 2.74 10.50
N PRO A 454 -18.59 2.61 10.23
CA PRO A 454 -17.65 3.74 10.23
C PRO A 454 -18.02 4.73 9.13
N VAL A 455 -17.81 6.00 9.42
CA VAL A 455 -17.86 7.05 8.39
C VAL A 455 -16.57 6.94 7.58
N LEU A 456 -16.71 6.67 6.27
CA LEU A 456 -15.58 6.48 5.37
C LEU A 456 -15.40 7.75 4.53
N ASP A 457 -14.62 8.66 5.09
CA ASP A 457 -14.17 9.87 4.40
C ASP A 457 -13.12 9.50 3.34
N THR A 458 -13.59 9.36 2.10
CA THR A 458 -12.75 9.02 0.95
C THR A 458 -11.60 10.01 0.71
N PHE A 459 -11.76 11.30 1.04
CA PHE A 459 -10.69 12.29 0.88
C PHE A 459 -9.63 12.15 1.98
N LEU A 460 -10.05 11.88 3.22
CA LEU A 460 -9.14 11.50 4.29
C LEU A 460 -8.37 10.22 3.93
N ILE A 461 -9.06 9.20 3.40
CA ILE A 461 -8.44 7.95 2.97
C ILE A 461 -7.39 8.22 1.89
N HIS A 462 -7.70 9.02 0.88
CA HIS A 462 -6.76 9.42 -0.17
C HIS A 462 -5.50 10.06 0.43
N ASN A 463 -5.67 11.04 1.32
CA ASN A 463 -4.54 11.71 1.97
C ASN A 463 -3.70 10.76 2.84
N ILE A 464 -4.33 9.80 3.53
CA ILE A 464 -3.61 8.76 4.28
C ILE A 464 -2.79 7.89 3.31
N VAL A 465 -3.36 7.45 2.19
CA VAL A 465 -2.62 6.67 1.19
C VAL A 465 -1.42 7.46 0.65
N LEU A 466 -1.60 8.74 0.33
CA LEU A 466 -0.50 9.59 -0.14
C LEU A 466 0.64 9.72 0.87
N LYS A 467 0.35 9.73 2.18
CA LYS A 467 1.39 9.93 3.21
C LYS A 467 2.00 8.65 3.74
N ASN A 468 1.34 7.51 3.56
CA ASN A 468 1.72 6.23 4.19
C ASN A 468 1.88 5.07 3.20
N GLY A 469 1.48 5.24 1.93
CA GLY A 469 1.62 4.24 0.88
C GLY A 469 3.08 4.04 0.48
N GLY A 470 3.52 2.79 0.41
CA GLY A 470 4.90 2.43 0.05
C GLY A 470 4.99 1.13 -0.74
N THR A 471 6.19 0.81 -1.23
CA THR A 471 6.48 -0.37 -2.08
C THR A 471 7.66 -1.22 -1.55
N PRO A 472 7.66 -2.56 -1.77
CA PRO A 472 8.72 -3.49 -1.37
C PRO A 472 10.11 -3.30 -1.97
N SER A 473 10.29 -2.56 -3.07
CA SER A 473 11.60 -2.47 -3.76
C SER A 473 12.62 -1.55 -3.10
N GLY A 474 12.26 -0.84 -2.03
CA GLY A 474 13.21 0.07 -1.39
C GLY A 474 13.50 1.35 -2.19
N GLU A 475 12.78 1.59 -3.29
CA GLU A 475 12.73 2.88 -3.97
C GLU A 475 11.36 3.52 -3.67
N HIS A 476 11.37 4.30 -2.59
CA HIS A 476 10.39 5.33 -2.22
C HIS A 476 8.98 4.90 -1.78
N PHE A 477 8.58 5.39 -0.61
CA PHE A 477 7.20 5.83 -0.40
C PHE A 477 6.89 6.89 -1.46
N ILE A 478 5.83 6.67 -2.26
CA ILE A 478 5.31 7.47 -3.38
C ILE A 478 6.09 8.78 -3.59
N ASP A 479 7.22 8.70 -4.31
CA ASP A 479 7.93 9.87 -4.82
C ASP A 479 7.33 10.17 -6.19
N PRO A 480 6.67 11.33 -6.41
CA PRO A 480 6.07 11.68 -7.69
C PRO A 480 7.08 11.72 -8.85
N ASP A 481 8.36 11.85 -8.53
CA ASP A 481 9.44 12.06 -9.50
C ASP A 481 10.34 10.81 -9.67
N ALA A 482 10.15 9.75 -8.86
CA ALA A 482 10.92 8.51 -8.97
C ALA A 482 10.21 7.52 -9.89
N GLN A 483 10.90 7.07 -10.94
CA GLN A 483 10.45 5.95 -11.77
C GLN A 483 10.36 4.70 -10.88
N THR A 484 9.15 4.35 -10.43
CA THR A 484 8.91 3.05 -9.79
C THR A 484 9.25 1.96 -10.80
N ALA A 485 10.22 1.11 -10.46
CA ALA A 485 10.49 -0.10 -11.22
C ALA A 485 9.17 -0.87 -11.45
N LYS A 486 8.87 -1.21 -12.70
CA LYS A 486 7.66 -1.98 -13.06
C LYS A 486 7.63 -3.29 -12.25
N GLY A 487 6.47 -3.66 -11.69
CA GLY A 487 6.26 -4.99 -11.08
C GLY A 487 6.15 -5.03 -9.54
N LEU A 488 6.01 -3.90 -8.84
CA LEU A 488 6.11 -3.86 -7.38
C LEU A 488 4.80 -3.54 -6.68
N ILE A 489 4.48 -4.32 -5.65
CA ILE A 489 3.27 -4.17 -4.83
C ILE A 489 3.30 -2.81 -4.11
N VAL A 490 2.18 -2.09 -4.06
CA VAL A 490 2.02 -0.90 -3.20
C VAL A 490 1.04 -1.23 -2.09
N GLY A 491 1.31 -0.80 -0.86
CA GLY A 491 0.47 -1.08 0.29
C GLY A 491 0.54 -0.03 1.40
N VAL A 492 -0.32 -0.18 2.41
CA VAL A 492 -0.28 0.62 3.65
C VAL A 492 -0.20 -0.32 4.85
N TRP A 493 0.86 -0.19 5.65
CA TRP A 493 1.16 -1.00 6.84
C TRP A 493 0.93 -0.19 8.12
N PRO A 494 -0.22 -0.34 8.81
CA PRO A 494 -0.67 0.64 9.80
C PRO A 494 0.26 0.84 10.99
N GLN A 495 0.90 -0.22 11.46
CA GLN A 495 1.81 -0.14 12.60
C GLN A 495 3.18 0.41 12.18
N ALA A 496 3.67 -0.01 11.00
CA ALA A 496 4.94 0.49 10.47
C ALA A 496 4.88 1.99 10.10
N SER A 497 3.71 2.48 9.69
CA SER A 497 3.47 3.91 9.39
C SER A 497 3.69 4.87 10.57
N TYR A 498 3.82 4.37 11.80
CA TYR A 498 4.21 5.21 12.95
C TYR A 498 5.72 5.43 13.06
N ALA A 499 6.56 4.69 12.33
CA ALA A 499 8.01 4.86 12.40
C ALA A 499 8.39 6.18 11.70
N ASN A 500 8.93 7.12 12.46
CA ASN A 500 9.30 8.45 11.96
C ASN A 500 10.61 8.42 11.15
N HIS A 501 10.83 9.47 10.37
CA HIS A 501 12.05 9.58 9.59
C HIS A 501 13.28 9.97 10.43
N ALA A 502 14.42 9.34 10.13
CA ALA A 502 15.74 9.92 10.34
C ALA A 502 16.65 9.58 9.15
N CYS A 503 17.54 10.50 8.75
CA CYS A 503 18.51 10.23 7.69
C CYS A 503 19.60 9.24 8.14
N ALA A 504 19.88 9.19 9.44
CA ALA A 504 20.61 8.11 10.10
C ALA A 504 19.62 7.35 11.01
N PRO A 505 18.83 6.42 10.45
CA PRO A 505 17.80 5.70 11.20
C PRO A 505 18.41 4.75 12.24
N ASN A 506 17.57 4.13 13.07
CA ASN A 506 17.98 3.02 13.95
C ASN A 506 17.29 1.69 13.58
N ALA A 507 16.41 1.69 12.59
CA ALA A 507 15.78 0.50 12.04
C ALA A 507 15.83 0.49 10.51
N THR A 508 15.82 -0.72 9.96
CA THR A 508 15.80 -1.00 8.53
C THR A 508 14.51 -1.72 8.13
N VAL A 509 14.04 -1.50 6.90
CA VAL A 509 12.72 -1.92 6.39
C VAL A 509 12.86 -3.01 5.33
N SER A 510 12.65 -4.26 5.69
CA SER A 510 12.66 -5.39 4.75
C SER A 510 11.24 -5.92 4.51
N PHE A 511 11.07 -6.81 3.54
CA PHE A 511 9.77 -7.41 3.23
C PHE A 511 9.84 -8.93 3.23
N VAL A 512 8.72 -9.56 3.60
CA VAL A 512 8.51 -11.01 3.55
C VAL A 512 7.13 -11.23 2.94
N GLY A 513 7.10 -11.64 1.67
CA GLY A 513 5.89 -11.56 0.86
C GLY A 513 5.38 -10.11 0.84
N ASN A 514 4.14 -9.91 1.27
CA ASN A 514 3.51 -8.58 1.37
C ASN A 514 3.68 -7.92 2.74
N ALA A 515 4.29 -8.60 3.71
CA ALA A 515 4.50 -8.07 5.05
C ALA A 515 5.74 -7.17 5.10
N ILE A 516 5.65 -6.09 5.85
CA ILE A 516 6.80 -5.23 6.16
C ILE A 516 7.45 -5.71 7.47
N MET A 517 8.77 -5.77 7.47
CA MET A 517 9.57 -6.24 8.59
C MET A 517 10.61 -5.17 8.98
N LEU A 518 10.54 -4.68 10.21
CA LEU A 518 11.53 -3.79 10.77
C LEU A 518 12.54 -4.55 11.62
N ARG A 519 13.83 -4.32 11.36
CA ARG A 519 14.93 -4.84 12.18
C ARG A 519 15.78 -3.71 12.72
N ALA A 520 16.26 -3.88 13.95
CA ALA A 520 17.16 -2.93 14.57
C ALA A 520 18.50 -2.99 13.84
N ILE A 521 19.05 -1.82 13.52
CA ILE A 521 20.38 -1.75 12.90
C ILE A 521 21.47 -1.54 13.95
N ARG A 522 21.07 -1.02 15.10
CA ARG A 522 21.91 -0.76 16.27
C ARG A 522 21.22 -1.22 17.54
N ASP A 523 21.93 -1.19 18.66
CA ASP A 523 21.25 -1.28 19.95
C ASP A 523 20.22 -0.14 20.08
N ILE A 524 19.00 -0.50 20.49
CA ILE A 524 17.89 0.42 20.75
C ILE A 524 17.42 0.19 22.18
N ALA A 525 17.38 1.24 22.99
CA ALA A 525 16.94 1.15 24.37
C ALA A 525 15.40 1.14 24.50
N PRO A 526 14.83 0.55 25.57
CA PRO A 526 13.41 0.75 25.88
C PRO A 526 13.08 2.24 26.03
N GLY A 527 11.96 2.67 25.47
CA GLY A 527 11.54 4.06 25.43
C GLY A 527 12.17 4.90 24.32
N GLU A 528 13.16 4.38 23.60
CA GLU A 528 13.74 5.04 22.45
C GLU A 528 12.78 4.98 21.24
N GLN A 529 12.78 6.02 20.42
CA GLN A 529 11.98 6.06 19.20
C GLN A 529 12.62 5.21 18.10
N ILE A 530 11.82 4.37 17.45
CA ILE A 530 12.16 3.66 16.22
C ILE A 530 12.02 4.62 15.04
N THR A 531 13.08 4.75 14.25
CA THR A 531 13.14 5.61 13.06
C THR A 531 13.62 4.82 11.85
N ILE A 532 13.08 5.16 10.69
CA ILE A 532 13.42 4.58 9.37
C ILE A 532 13.79 5.71 8.38
N SER A 533 14.38 5.38 7.23
CA SER A 533 14.56 6.39 6.17
C SER A 533 13.34 6.43 5.24
N TYR A 534 12.80 7.62 4.97
CA TYR A 534 11.67 7.81 4.05
C TYR A 534 12.14 8.09 2.61
N CYS A 535 13.33 8.65 2.47
CA CYS A 535 13.88 9.06 1.19
C CYS A 535 15.24 8.39 0.94
N VAL A 536 15.61 8.35 -0.34
CA VAL A 536 17.00 8.11 -0.74
C VAL A 536 17.88 9.19 -0.13
N LEU A 537 19.04 8.78 0.39
CA LEU A 537 19.99 9.65 1.07
C LEU A 537 20.86 10.37 0.04
N ASP A 538 20.46 11.58 -0.32
CA ASP A 538 21.26 12.49 -1.13
C ASP A 538 22.44 13.05 -0.32
N PRO A 539 23.65 13.20 -0.91
CA PRO A 539 24.78 13.81 -0.23
C PRO A 539 24.52 15.26 0.21
N ASP A 540 23.62 16.00 -0.44
CA ASP A 540 23.22 17.34 -0.03
C ASP A 540 22.05 17.30 0.99
N VAL A 541 22.27 17.94 2.13
CA VAL A 541 21.27 18.11 3.20
C VAL A 541 20.09 18.99 2.76
N SER A 542 20.32 19.95 1.88
CA SER A 542 19.31 20.86 1.35
C SER A 542 18.32 20.09 0.47
N VAL A 543 18.84 19.27 -0.45
CA VAL A 543 18.03 18.40 -1.33
C VAL A 543 17.17 17.43 -0.51
N ARG A 544 17.75 16.75 0.50
CA ARG A 544 16.97 15.86 1.38
C ARG A 544 15.85 16.59 2.12
N ARG A 545 16.14 17.77 2.68
CA ARG A 545 15.15 18.56 3.42
C ARG A 545 14.06 19.12 2.53
N GLU A 546 14.40 19.56 1.33
CA GLU A 546 13.42 20.03 0.34
C GLU A 546 12.47 18.89 -0.06
N ARG A 547 13.01 17.69 -0.35
CA ARG A 547 12.20 16.51 -0.66
C ARG A 547 11.25 16.15 0.49
N LEU A 548 11.75 16.12 1.73
CA LEU A 548 10.92 15.83 2.91
C LEU A 548 9.86 16.91 3.16
N ALA A 549 10.20 18.19 2.93
CA ALA A 549 9.26 19.30 3.06
C ALA A 549 8.16 19.24 1.99
N LYS A 550 8.52 18.96 0.72
CA LYS A 550 7.58 18.82 -0.40
C LYS A 550 6.59 17.68 -0.16
N THR A 551 7.07 16.50 0.27
CA THR A 551 6.24 15.30 0.37
C THR A 551 5.55 15.16 1.72
N TRP A 552 6.21 15.43 2.85
CA TRP A 552 5.64 15.22 4.21
C TRP A 552 5.42 16.49 5.02
N GLY A 553 5.95 17.64 4.57
CA GLY A 553 5.73 18.93 5.23
C GLY A 553 6.59 19.17 6.47
N PHE A 554 7.75 18.50 6.61
CA PHE A 554 8.66 18.73 7.74
C PHE A 554 10.13 18.85 7.31
N LYS A 555 10.92 19.54 8.15
CA LYS A 555 12.38 19.65 8.01
C LYS A 555 13.06 18.65 8.94
N CYS A 556 13.87 17.75 8.40
CA CYS A 556 14.60 16.78 9.22
C CYS A 556 15.65 17.46 10.12
N ILE A 557 15.57 17.14 11.41
CA ILE A 557 16.47 17.62 12.48
C ILE A 557 17.27 16.48 13.13
N CYS A 558 17.37 15.32 12.46
CA CYS A 558 18.21 14.23 12.97
C CYS A 558 19.67 14.68 13.08
N GLU A 559 20.45 13.96 13.88
CA GLU A 559 21.84 14.32 14.17
C GLU A 559 22.70 14.47 12.92
N LEU A 560 22.52 13.61 11.91
CA LEU A 560 23.22 13.71 10.63
C LEU A 560 22.94 15.05 9.93
N CYS A 561 21.65 15.39 9.75
CA CYS A 561 21.24 16.66 9.15
C CYS A 561 21.76 17.87 9.93
N MET A 562 21.73 17.82 11.26
CA MET A 562 22.20 18.93 12.10
C MET A 562 23.70 19.15 11.94
N ARG A 563 24.50 18.07 11.86
CA ARG A 563 25.95 18.14 11.66
C ARG A 563 26.31 18.66 10.27
N GLU A 564 25.68 18.13 9.23
CA GLU A 564 25.96 18.56 7.85
C GLU A 564 25.54 20.02 7.62
N SER A 565 24.48 20.48 8.27
CA SER A 565 24.07 21.89 8.22
C SER A 565 25.01 22.84 8.96
N ALA A 566 25.88 22.33 9.83
CA ALA A 566 26.83 23.12 10.60
C ALA A 566 28.19 23.24 9.90
N VAL A 567 28.37 22.57 8.76
CA VAL A 567 29.57 22.68 7.92
C VAL A 567 29.59 24.08 7.29
N CYS A 568 30.76 24.71 7.20
CA CYS A 568 30.88 26.04 6.61
C CYS A 568 30.67 26.01 5.10
N GLU A 569 30.22 27.14 4.54
CA GLU A 569 29.86 27.27 3.12
C GLU A 569 31.01 26.84 2.19
N ASP A 570 32.24 27.27 2.46
CA ASP A 570 33.42 26.93 1.64
C ASP A 570 33.63 25.42 1.47
N VAL A 571 33.32 24.63 2.52
CA VAL A 571 33.47 23.17 2.48
C VAL A 571 32.30 22.52 1.74
N LEU A 572 31.10 23.09 1.85
CA LEU A 572 29.94 22.64 1.08
C LEU A 572 30.16 22.91 -0.42
N GLU A 573 30.62 24.11 -0.79
CA GLU A 573 30.99 24.45 -2.16
C GLU A 573 32.06 23.51 -2.72
N MET A 574 33.08 23.18 -1.92
CA MET A 574 34.10 22.20 -2.31
C MET A 574 33.49 20.82 -2.57
N ARG A 575 32.61 20.32 -1.70
CA ARG A 575 31.94 19.02 -1.88
C ARG A 575 31.07 19.00 -3.14
N THR A 576 30.29 20.04 -3.36
CA THR A 576 29.44 20.20 -4.54
C THR A 576 30.29 20.23 -5.81
N ALA A 577 31.39 20.98 -5.82
CA ALA A 577 32.30 21.01 -6.97
C ALA A 577 32.89 19.63 -7.31
N VAL A 578 33.23 18.81 -6.30
CA VAL A 578 33.71 17.44 -6.54
C VAL A 578 32.59 16.56 -7.11
N LEU A 579 31.39 16.62 -6.55
CA LEU A 579 30.22 15.87 -7.03
C LEU A 579 29.80 16.26 -8.45
N ASP A 580 29.77 17.55 -8.77
CA ASP A 580 29.43 18.06 -10.11
C ASP A 580 30.48 17.62 -11.15
N ARG A 581 31.77 17.70 -10.80
CA ARG A 581 32.85 17.19 -11.67
C ARG A 581 32.67 15.69 -11.94
N TYR A 582 32.31 14.93 -10.91
CA TYR A 582 32.06 13.51 -11.00
C TYR A 582 30.87 13.19 -11.92
N GLU A 583 29.69 13.76 -11.66
CA GLU A 583 28.49 13.53 -12.48
C GLU A 583 28.69 13.97 -13.94
N HIS A 584 29.41 15.07 -14.17
CA HIS A 584 29.74 15.54 -15.51
C HIS A 584 30.64 14.56 -16.27
N ALA A 585 31.58 13.92 -15.58
CA ALA A 585 32.43 12.89 -16.16
C ALA A 585 31.64 11.59 -16.42
N GLU A 586 30.75 11.22 -15.49
CA GLU A 586 29.87 10.04 -15.60
C GLU A 586 28.96 10.13 -16.82
N THR A 587 28.22 11.23 -16.93
CA THR A 587 27.27 11.47 -18.03
C THR A 587 27.92 11.48 -19.42
N LYS A 588 29.23 11.74 -19.49
CA LYS A 588 30.02 11.71 -20.73
C LYS A 588 30.70 10.37 -20.98
N GLY A 589 30.56 9.39 -20.09
CA GLY A 589 31.24 8.09 -20.16
C GLY A 589 32.77 8.22 -20.07
N ARG A 590 33.26 9.21 -19.32
CA ARG A 590 34.70 9.55 -19.24
C ARG A 590 35.33 9.21 -17.89
N LEU A 591 34.56 8.65 -16.96
CA LEU A 591 35.09 8.26 -15.65
C LEU A 591 36.10 7.13 -15.80
N ASN A 592 37.31 7.36 -15.29
CA ASN A 592 38.25 6.29 -14.99
C ASN A 592 38.32 6.06 -13.48
N MET A 593 38.87 4.92 -13.09
CA MET A 593 38.95 4.50 -11.69
C MET A 593 39.79 5.41 -10.78
N GLU A 594 40.80 6.08 -11.35
CA GLU A 594 41.67 6.97 -10.62
C GLU A 594 40.96 8.30 -10.31
N ASP A 595 40.14 8.79 -11.24
CA ASP A 595 39.32 9.99 -11.04
C ASP A 595 38.34 9.80 -9.87
N VAL A 596 37.72 8.62 -9.77
CA VAL A 596 36.76 8.34 -8.69
C VAL A 596 37.45 8.21 -7.34
N LYS A 597 38.59 7.51 -7.28
CA LYS A 597 39.38 7.41 -6.04
C LYS A 597 39.86 8.77 -5.57
N THR A 598 40.36 9.59 -6.49
CA THR A 598 40.79 10.97 -6.21
C THR A 598 39.63 11.78 -5.63
N SER A 599 38.46 11.70 -6.27
CA SER A 599 37.25 12.40 -5.79
C SER A 599 36.79 11.92 -4.41
N ILE A 600 36.89 10.61 -4.12
CA ILE A 600 36.60 10.05 -2.79
C ILE A 600 37.57 10.63 -1.74
N HIS A 601 38.87 10.68 -2.03
CA HIS A 601 39.87 11.24 -1.12
C HIS A 601 39.67 12.74 -0.88
N GLU A 602 39.44 13.51 -1.94
CA GLU A 602 39.11 14.95 -1.81
C GLU A 602 37.88 15.16 -0.91
N LEU A 603 36.85 14.34 -1.08
CA LEU A 603 35.66 14.39 -0.22
C LEU A 603 35.99 13.97 1.21
N GLU A 604 36.80 12.93 1.44
CA GLU A 604 37.19 12.47 2.77
C GLU A 604 37.92 13.56 3.57
N ASP A 605 38.80 14.32 2.92
CA ASP A 605 39.54 15.42 3.56
C ASP A 605 38.64 16.56 4.01
N THR A 606 37.41 16.66 3.49
CA THR A 606 36.40 17.60 3.98
C THR A 606 35.72 17.17 5.30
N TYR A 607 36.04 16.00 5.85
CA TYR A 607 35.48 15.51 7.10
C TYR A 607 36.52 15.55 8.24
N PRO A 608 36.11 15.89 9.49
CA PRO A 608 37.03 15.89 10.63
C PRO A 608 37.67 14.52 10.90
N ARG A 609 39.00 14.48 11.06
CA ARG A 609 39.78 13.24 11.31
C ARG A 609 39.60 12.64 12.71
N GLU A 610 39.19 13.42 13.71
CA GLU A 610 39.12 13.00 15.11
C GLU A 610 37.78 12.33 15.50
N ARG A 611 36.78 12.30 14.62
CA ARG A 611 35.41 11.83 14.90
C ARG A 611 34.98 10.63 14.04
N GLN A 612 35.94 9.79 13.65
CA GLN A 612 35.82 8.90 12.47
C GLN A 612 34.89 7.69 12.60
N THR A 613 34.37 7.31 13.78
CA THR A 613 33.85 5.94 13.96
C THR A 613 32.34 5.79 14.21
N THR A 614 31.52 6.85 14.17
CA THR A 614 30.11 6.72 14.61
C THR A 614 29.02 7.31 13.71
N TYR A 615 29.35 8.09 12.67
CA TYR A 615 28.33 8.79 11.85
C TYR A 615 28.54 8.64 10.34
N PRO A 616 27.45 8.53 9.54
CA PRO A 616 27.53 8.45 8.08
C PRO A 616 28.15 9.70 7.42
N ARG A 617 28.89 9.47 6.32
CA ARG A 617 29.54 10.41 5.41
C ARG A 617 28.98 10.17 4.02
N LEU A 618 27.91 10.88 3.68
CA LEU A 618 27.10 10.56 2.50
C LEU A 618 27.82 10.84 1.18
N ALA A 619 28.57 11.94 1.06
CA ALA A 619 29.24 12.28 -0.21
C ALA A 619 30.28 11.23 -0.65
N PRO A 620 31.26 10.81 0.19
CA PRO A 620 32.14 9.70 -0.17
C PRO A 620 31.41 8.38 -0.46
N ALA A 621 30.32 8.10 0.27
CA ALA A 621 29.52 6.89 0.07
C ALA A 621 28.78 6.89 -1.28
N PHE A 622 28.33 8.07 -1.75
CA PHE A 622 27.68 8.23 -3.05
C PHE A 622 28.58 7.79 -4.21
N LEU A 623 29.85 8.23 -4.23
CA LEU A 623 30.80 7.85 -5.28
C LEU A 623 31.19 6.37 -5.18
N ALA A 624 31.41 5.87 -3.97
CA ALA A 624 31.76 4.48 -3.76
C ALA A 624 30.62 3.52 -4.18
N ARG A 625 29.36 3.96 -4.14
CA ARG A 625 28.22 3.22 -4.72
C ARG A 625 28.35 3.05 -6.23
N THR A 626 28.66 4.12 -6.95
CA THR A 626 28.76 4.04 -8.41
C THR A 626 29.94 3.18 -8.85
N LEU A 627 31.06 3.19 -8.09
CA LEU A 627 32.15 2.25 -8.30
C LEU A 627 31.71 0.78 -8.24
N MET A 628 30.84 0.44 -7.27
CA MET A 628 30.29 -0.90 -7.20
C MET A 628 29.41 -1.23 -8.39
N HIS A 629 28.56 -0.30 -8.84
CA HIS A 629 27.68 -0.52 -9.98
C HIS A 629 28.47 -0.77 -11.27
N GLU A 630 29.49 0.04 -11.53
CA GLU A 630 30.37 -0.10 -12.71
C GLU A 630 31.13 -1.43 -12.68
N ALA A 631 31.71 -1.77 -11.54
CA ALA A 631 32.50 -2.99 -11.42
C ALA A 631 31.61 -4.27 -11.40
N ALA A 632 30.34 -4.17 -10.96
CA ALA A 632 29.36 -5.26 -11.10
C ALA A 632 28.89 -5.45 -12.55
N SER A 633 28.84 -4.38 -13.34
CA SER A 633 28.49 -4.43 -14.76
C SER A 633 29.60 -5.08 -15.60
N HIS A 634 30.85 -5.09 -15.14
CA HIS A 634 32.03 -5.63 -15.83
C HIS A 634 32.85 -6.63 -14.97
N PRO A 635 32.28 -7.81 -14.63
CA PRO A 635 32.79 -8.71 -13.58
C PRO A 635 34.02 -9.56 -13.96
N THR A 636 34.60 -9.39 -15.14
CA THR A 636 35.45 -10.42 -15.77
C THR A 636 36.95 -10.36 -15.44
N SER A 637 37.39 -9.55 -14.46
CA SER A 637 38.82 -9.51 -14.06
C SER A 637 39.06 -9.60 -12.54
N PRO A 638 40.17 -10.24 -12.11
CA PRO A 638 40.66 -10.18 -10.72
C PRO A 638 40.75 -8.76 -10.16
N SER A 639 41.19 -7.81 -10.99
CA SER A 639 41.28 -6.39 -10.65
C SER A 639 39.91 -5.75 -10.41
N SER A 640 38.88 -6.12 -11.20
CA SER A 640 37.50 -5.67 -11.02
C SER A 640 36.88 -6.18 -9.71
N THR A 641 37.21 -7.41 -9.33
CA THR A 641 36.75 -8.05 -8.09
C THR A 641 37.31 -7.36 -6.83
N MET A 642 38.63 -7.14 -6.82
CA MET A 642 39.29 -6.47 -5.69
C MET A 642 38.78 -5.04 -5.53
N LEU A 643 38.54 -4.37 -6.65
CA LEU A 643 37.99 -3.02 -6.68
C LEU A 643 36.54 -2.96 -6.17
N MET A 644 35.67 -3.90 -6.58
CA MET A 644 34.32 -4.04 -6.00
C MET A 644 34.38 -4.20 -4.48
N THR A 645 35.30 -5.04 -4.01
CA THR A 645 35.46 -5.31 -2.57
C THR A 645 35.87 -4.04 -1.82
N PHE A 646 36.84 -3.28 -2.33
CA PHE A 646 37.28 -2.04 -1.70
C PHE A 646 36.19 -0.95 -1.71
N ALA A 647 35.49 -0.79 -2.83
CA ALA A 647 34.39 0.18 -2.95
C ALA A 647 33.24 -0.17 -1.98
N ALA A 648 32.87 -1.44 -1.91
CA ALA A 648 31.89 -1.97 -0.98
C ALA A 648 32.26 -1.69 0.48
N LEU A 649 33.49 -2.00 0.88
CA LEU A 649 33.95 -1.74 2.23
C LEU A 649 34.08 -0.24 2.54
N SER A 650 34.45 0.57 1.55
CA SER A 650 34.49 2.03 1.69
C SER A 650 33.11 2.61 1.93
N VAL A 651 32.08 2.12 1.23
CA VAL A 651 30.68 2.48 1.52
C VAL A 651 30.32 2.15 2.96
N LEU A 652 30.63 0.93 3.43
CA LEU A 652 30.34 0.54 4.81
C LEU A 652 31.05 1.46 5.81
N ARG A 653 32.36 1.66 5.68
CA ARG A 653 33.10 2.59 6.53
C ARG A 653 32.47 3.99 6.52
N ASN A 654 32.13 4.49 5.33
CA ASN A 654 31.54 5.81 5.18
C ASN A 654 30.12 5.87 5.75
N PHE A 655 29.39 4.77 5.89
CA PHE A 655 28.12 4.74 6.64
C PHE A 655 28.29 4.58 8.16
N GLY A 656 29.52 4.70 8.67
CA GLY A 656 29.82 4.65 10.09
C GLY A 656 29.98 3.24 10.65
N TRP A 657 30.11 2.24 9.78
CA TRP A 657 30.53 0.91 10.20
C TRP A 657 32.01 0.99 10.54
N GLY A 658 32.42 0.66 11.76
CA GLY A 658 33.80 0.79 12.28
C GLY A 658 34.84 -0.08 11.59
N ILE A 659 34.99 0.06 10.28
CA ILE A 659 35.92 -0.65 9.41
C ILE A 659 37.12 0.27 9.19
N ASP A 660 38.13 0.12 10.05
CA ASP A 660 39.40 0.81 9.86
C ASP A 660 40.27 0.03 8.87
N PHE A 661 40.59 0.68 7.75
CA PHE A 661 41.66 0.24 6.86
C PHE A 661 42.97 0.88 7.35
N PRO A 662 44.10 0.16 7.34
CA PRO A 662 45.38 0.85 7.45
C PRO A 662 45.49 1.84 6.28
N PRO A 663 45.79 3.13 6.52
CA PRO A 663 46.02 4.07 5.43
C PRO A 663 47.20 3.59 4.59
N PRO A 664 47.21 3.83 3.27
CA PRO A 664 48.40 3.57 2.46
C PRO A 664 49.53 4.44 3.01
N GLU A 665 50.55 3.80 3.59
CA GLU A 665 51.77 4.51 3.98
C GLU A 665 52.35 5.16 2.71
N THR A 666 52.41 6.49 2.68
CA THR A 666 53.18 7.22 1.68
C THR A 666 54.58 7.49 2.24
N PRO A 667 55.65 6.93 1.65
CA PRO A 667 56.99 7.47 1.84
C PRO A 667 57.19 8.64 0.86
N ALA A 668 57.71 9.74 1.38
CA ALA A 668 58.19 10.85 0.59
C ALA A 668 59.27 10.38 -0.42
N SER A 669 59.21 10.91 -1.64
CA SER A 669 60.18 10.82 -2.75
C SER A 669 60.11 9.63 -3.73
N SER A 670 59.25 9.70 -4.77
CA SER A 670 59.54 9.27 -6.17
C SER A 670 58.29 9.24 -7.09
N PRO A 671 58.39 9.59 -8.40
CA PRO A 671 57.42 9.20 -9.45
C PRO A 671 58.06 8.29 -10.55
N PRO A 672 57.30 7.65 -11.47
CA PRO A 672 55.87 7.29 -11.45
C PRO A 672 55.56 5.82 -11.88
N LEU A 673 54.38 5.35 -11.45
CA LEU A 673 53.50 4.31 -12.03
C LEU A 673 54.02 2.85 -12.10
N ASP A 674 53.87 2.16 -10.97
CA ASP A 674 53.52 0.74 -10.96
C ASP A 674 52.42 0.58 -9.90
N PHE A 675 51.23 0.11 -10.28
CA PHE A 675 50.12 -0.14 -9.34
C PHE A 675 50.40 -1.45 -8.59
N GLY A 676 51.48 -1.46 -7.81
CA GLY A 676 51.70 -2.43 -6.75
C GLY A 676 50.82 -2.08 -5.55
N PHE A 677 49.55 -2.48 -5.58
CA PHE A 677 48.80 -2.59 -4.33
C PHE A 677 49.49 -3.64 -3.44
N PRO A 678 49.57 -3.43 -2.12
CA PRO A 678 50.03 -4.48 -1.22
C PRO A 678 49.13 -5.69 -1.42
N SER A 679 49.74 -6.89 -1.39
CA SER A 679 48.99 -8.13 -1.36
C SER A 679 47.92 -8.06 -0.25
N PRO A 680 46.71 -8.62 -0.45
CA PRO A 680 45.79 -8.78 0.66
C PRO A 680 46.54 -9.44 1.81
N PRO A 681 46.32 -9.01 3.07
CA PRO A 681 47.02 -9.60 4.20
C PRO A 681 46.91 -11.13 4.11
N SER A 682 48.04 -11.82 4.27
CA SER A 682 48.19 -13.27 4.08
C SER A 682 47.26 -14.10 4.96
N SER A 683 46.61 -13.46 5.93
CA SER A 683 45.57 -14.00 6.78
C SER A 683 44.48 -12.94 7.01
N PRO A 684 43.20 -13.35 7.13
CA PRO A 684 42.18 -12.48 7.70
C PRO A 684 42.61 -12.06 9.12
N PRO A 685 42.19 -10.89 9.63
CA PRO A 685 42.53 -10.45 10.97
C PRO A 685 42.25 -11.55 12.01
N THR A 686 43.26 -11.88 12.82
CA THR A 686 43.24 -13.00 13.79
C THR A 686 42.31 -12.76 14.98
N THR A 687 41.87 -11.52 15.16
CA THR A 687 40.78 -11.14 16.04
C THR A 687 39.93 -10.12 15.28
N PHE A 688 38.68 -10.49 15.04
CA PHE A 688 37.65 -9.46 14.94
C PHE A 688 37.53 -8.80 16.33
N PRO A 689 37.21 -7.50 16.45
CA PRO A 689 36.37 -7.09 17.55
C PRO A 689 35.14 -7.99 17.46
N THR A 690 34.98 -8.92 18.41
CA THR A 690 33.82 -9.81 18.52
C THR A 690 32.58 -9.01 18.19
N LEU A 691 32.00 -9.21 16.98
CA LEU A 691 30.81 -8.53 16.43
C LEU A 691 30.18 -7.58 17.45
N ASP A 692 30.82 -6.43 17.69
CA ASP A 692 30.43 -5.56 18.79
C ASP A 692 29.34 -4.69 18.23
N ARG A 693 28.17 -5.32 18.05
CA ARG A 693 26.83 -4.74 17.93
C ARG A 693 26.69 -3.36 17.25
N THR A 694 27.44 -3.05 16.18
CA THR A 694 27.35 -1.72 15.56
C THR A 694 26.86 -1.71 14.11
N HIS A 695 25.60 -1.31 13.98
CA HIS A 695 25.11 -0.19 13.15
C HIS A 695 25.01 -0.43 11.65
N ALA A 696 23.98 -1.17 11.23
CA ALA A 696 23.65 -1.35 9.83
C ALA A 696 22.86 -0.23 9.17
N ILE A 697 23.47 0.91 8.87
CA ILE A 697 22.88 1.89 7.93
C ILE A 697 23.37 1.53 6.53
N VAL A 698 22.57 0.82 5.76
CA VAL A 698 22.74 0.76 4.30
C VAL A 698 21.42 1.25 3.70
N PRO A 699 21.38 2.40 3.01
CA PRO A 699 20.16 2.84 2.34
C PRO A 699 19.70 1.78 1.32
N PHE A 700 18.40 1.48 1.32
CA PHE A 700 17.80 0.37 0.56
C PHE A 700 18.10 0.38 -0.94
N GLY A 701 18.15 1.54 -1.58
CA GLY A 701 18.53 1.66 -2.99
C GLY A 701 19.96 1.18 -3.31
N CYS A 702 20.81 1.01 -2.29
CA CYS A 702 22.17 0.48 -2.44
C CYS A 702 22.26 -1.00 -2.06
N ALA A 703 21.30 -1.53 -1.28
CA ALA A 703 21.37 -2.87 -0.70
C ALA A 703 21.50 -3.96 -1.77
N ARG A 704 20.74 -3.86 -2.87
CA ARG A 704 20.78 -4.84 -3.97
C ARG A 704 22.14 -4.87 -4.67
N SER A 705 22.64 -3.71 -5.11
CA SER A 705 23.96 -3.60 -5.76
C SER A 705 25.10 -3.97 -4.81
N ILE A 706 24.96 -3.64 -3.52
CA ILE A 706 25.88 -4.03 -2.46
C ILE A 706 25.87 -5.55 -2.30
N VAL A 707 24.73 -6.20 -2.09
CA VAL A 707 24.63 -7.68 -1.97
C VAL A 707 25.23 -8.38 -3.18
N ILE A 708 24.84 -7.96 -4.39
CA ILE A 708 25.37 -8.50 -5.65
C ILE A 708 26.89 -8.35 -5.66
N ALA A 709 27.41 -7.15 -5.38
CA ALA A 709 28.84 -6.89 -5.34
C ALA A 709 29.56 -7.75 -4.28
N PHE A 710 29.00 -7.89 -3.07
CA PHE A 710 29.56 -8.70 -1.99
C PHE A 710 29.57 -10.19 -2.35
N VAL A 711 28.52 -10.70 -2.99
CA VAL A 711 28.43 -12.10 -3.42
C VAL A 711 29.35 -12.38 -4.61
N HIS A 712 29.39 -11.52 -5.63
CA HIS A 712 30.33 -11.67 -6.73
C HIS A 712 31.79 -11.54 -6.27
N ALA A 713 32.08 -10.59 -5.38
CA ALA A 713 33.38 -10.44 -4.75
C ALA A 713 33.77 -11.70 -3.96
N GLY A 714 32.82 -12.24 -3.17
CA GLY A 714 33.00 -13.47 -2.44
C GLY A 714 33.33 -14.66 -3.36
N ASN A 715 32.53 -14.86 -4.41
CA ASN A 715 32.68 -15.95 -5.38
C ASN A 715 34.06 -15.89 -6.06
N ALA A 716 34.47 -14.70 -6.48
CA ALA A 716 35.75 -14.52 -7.15
C ALA A 716 36.94 -14.75 -6.21
N LEU A 717 36.87 -14.30 -4.94
CA LEU A 717 37.90 -14.60 -3.94
C LEU A 717 38.00 -16.10 -3.64
N VAL A 718 36.87 -16.84 -3.60
CA VAL A 718 36.89 -18.31 -3.50
C VAL A 718 37.60 -18.91 -4.72
N SER A 719 37.32 -18.43 -5.93
CA SER A 719 37.92 -18.93 -7.17
C SER A 719 39.43 -18.67 -7.28
N GLU A 720 39.94 -17.61 -6.65
CA GLU A 720 41.38 -17.27 -6.57
C GLU A 720 42.13 -17.98 -5.43
N GLY A 721 41.49 -18.94 -4.73
CA GLY A 721 42.09 -19.66 -3.61
C GLY A 721 42.14 -18.86 -2.29
N LYS A 722 41.46 -17.71 -2.22
CA LYS A 722 41.30 -16.88 -1.01
C LYS A 722 39.98 -17.20 -0.31
N SER A 723 39.70 -18.48 -0.11
CA SER A 723 38.39 -18.98 0.33
C SER A 723 37.92 -18.38 1.65
N ALA A 724 38.83 -18.08 2.59
CA ALA A 724 38.49 -17.43 3.87
C ALA A 724 37.87 -16.03 3.70
N TRP A 725 38.41 -15.22 2.80
CA TRP A 725 37.86 -13.89 2.49
C TRP A 725 36.55 -14.00 1.70
N GLY A 726 36.46 -14.98 0.80
CA GLY A 726 35.26 -15.27 0.04
C GLY A 726 34.08 -15.66 0.95
N PHE A 727 34.26 -16.67 1.80
CA PHE A 727 33.25 -17.09 2.77
C PHE A 727 32.87 -15.98 3.77
N MET A 728 33.81 -15.09 4.10
CA MET A 728 33.55 -13.94 4.96
C MET A 728 32.58 -12.94 4.29
N LEU A 729 32.80 -12.57 3.03
CA LEU A 729 31.88 -11.68 2.30
C LEU A 729 30.50 -12.31 2.10
N HIS A 730 30.44 -13.62 1.84
CA HIS A 730 29.18 -14.36 1.77
C HIS A 730 28.44 -14.40 3.11
N GLY A 731 29.16 -14.65 4.22
CA GLY A 731 28.59 -14.62 5.56
C GLY A 731 28.00 -13.25 5.90
N TRP A 732 28.71 -12.18 5.55
CA TRP A 732 28.25 -10.81 5.76
C TRP A 732 27.02 -10.47 4.90
N ALA A 733 27.03 -10.83 3.61
CA ALA A 733 25.88 -10.66 2.73
C ALA A 733 24.64 -11.43 3.24
N ARG A 734 24.86 -12.63 3.81
CA ARG A 734 23.80 -13.45 4.39
C ARG A 734 23.27 -12.89 5.71
N GLU A 735 24.12 -12.43 6.62
CA GLU A 735 23.70 -11.86 7.91
C GLU A 735 22.99 -10.51 7.76
N VAL A 736 23.46 -9.65 6.84
CA VAL A 736 22.92 -8.29 6.67
C VAL A 736 21.67 -8.27 5.79
N PHE A 737 21.61 -9.13 4.76
CA PHE A 737 20.56 -9.04 3.74
C PHE A 737 19.70 -10.29 3.58
N GLY A 738 20.03 -11.42 4.21
CA GLY A 738 19.17 -12.62 4.25
C GLY A 738 18.95 -13.38 2.94
N HIS A 739 19.39 -12.85 1.78
CA HIS A 739 19.05 -13.34 0.43
C HIS A 739 20.18 -14.08 -0.32
N VAL A 740 21.09 -14.76 0.38
CA VAL A 740 22.18 -15.53 -0.27
C VAL A 740 22.00 -17.02 0.00
N THR A 741 21.61 -17.78 -1.02
CA THR A 741 21.57 -19.24 -0.96
C THR A 741 22.97 -19.82 -1.15
N SER A 742 23.24 -20.95 -0.50
CA SER A 742 24.56 -21.59 -0.50
C SER A 742 24.46 -22.98 -1.13
N GLU A 743 24.93 -23.12 -2.38
CA GLU A 743 25.42 -24.41 -2.87
C GLU A 743 26.95 -24.50 -2.70
N PRO A 744 27.53 -25.70 -2.51
CA PRO A 744 28.98 -25.84 -2.38
C PRO A 744 29.69 -25.43 -3.67
N GLY A 745 30.34 -24.25 -3.65
CA GLY A 745 31.20 -23.77 -4.74
C GLY A 745 30.57 -22.72 -5.67
N ARG A 746 29.31 -22.31 -5.44
CA ARG A 746 28.67 -21.20 -6.16
C ARG A 746 27.62 -20.54 -5.25
N PHE A 747 27.78 -19.24 -4.99
CA PHE A 747 26.78 -18.45 -4.27
C PHE A 747 26.00 -17.61 -5.29
N GLU A 748 24.70 -17.85 -5.41
CA GLU A 748 23.81 -17.08 -6.29
C GLU A 748 22.91 -16.18 -5.45
N VAL A 749 22.53 -15.04 -6.03
CA VAL A 749 21.58 -14.10 -5.41
C VAL A 749 20.22 -14.32 -6.06
N GLU A 750 19.32 -15.01 -5.37
CA GLU A 750 17.92 -15.10 -5.79
C GLU A 750 17.21 -13.79 -5.43
N PHE A 751 17.05 -12.92 -6.41
CA PHE A 751 16.02 -11.88 -6.33
C PHE A 751 14.72 -12.50 -6.82
N GLY A 752 13.74 -12.65 -5.92
CA GLY A 752 12.40 -13.10 -6.27
C GLY A 752 11.80 -12.23 -7.36
N GLY A 753 11.93 -12.69 -8.59
CA GLY A 753 11.42 -12.09 -9.81
C GLY A 753 11.29 -13.25 -10.79
N HIS A 754 10.24 -14.03 -10.63
CA HIS A 754 9.92 -15.05 -11.62
C HIS A 754 9.54 -14.36 -12.92
N ALA A 755 10.29 -14.68 -13.97
CA ALA A 755 9.76 -14.69 -15.32
C ALA A 755 8.52 -15.59 -15.30
N GLU A 756 7.41 -15.06 -15.82
CA GLU A 756 6.20 -15.83 -16.10
C GLU A 756 6.56 -16.94 -17.09
N GLU A 757 6.61 -18.19 -16.61
CA GLU A 757 6.24 -19.33 -17.42
C GLU A 757 4.85 -19.76 -16.95
N GLU A 758 3.90 -19.67 -17.88
CA GLU A 758 2.56 -20.22 -17.77
C GLU A 758 2.66 -21.71 -17.47
N ASP A 759 2.18 -22.14 -16.31
CA ASP A 759 1.48 -23.41 -16.22
C ASP A 759 0.35 -23.32 -15.19
N SER A 760 -0.83 -23.62 -15.69
CA SER A 760 -2.11 -23.76 -15.01
C SER A 760 -2.15 -24.98 -14.08
N ASP A 761 -3.10 -24.96 -13.14
CA ASP A 761 -3.45 -26.00 -12.13
C ASP A 761 -2.57 -25.97 -10.86
N GLU A 762 -3.05 -25.96 -9.60
CA GLU A 762 -4.28 -26.47 -8.98
C GLU A 762 -4.48 -25.75 -7.61
N GLY A 763 -5.72 -25.68 -7.11
CA GLY A 763 -6.11 -24.80 -6.00
C GLY A 763 -6.00 -25.33 -4.56
N LEU A 764 -5.94 -24.39 -3.60
CA LEU A 764 -6.77 -24.26 -2.39
C LEU A 764 -6.42 -23.00 -1.59
#